data_AF-A0A7Y5K8T0-F1
#
_entry.id   AF-A0A7Y5K8T0-F1
#
_cell.length_a   1.000
_cell.length_b   1.000
_cell.length_c   1.000
_cell.angle_alpha   90.00
_cell.angle_beta   90.00
_cell.angle_gamma   90.00
#
_symmetry.space_group_name_H-M   'P 1'
#
loop_
_entity.id
_entity.type
_entity.pdbx_description
1 polymer ?
#
loop_
_entity_poly.entity_id
_entity_poly.type
_entity_poly.pdbx_seq_one_letter_code
_entity_poly.pdbx_strand_id
1 'polypeptide(L)'
;MPCSILSSASGLFHAALSFILLMNAALIAQSRWEEKISLPGGGGQVAVEINPHNPNTVYAAGGVFAISRDRGETWTTTSLPANQINISTITVHPGDTNTIFIGGFNTGVMKSIDSGQSWTTVLHDVGFNGRSIVVDPFHPDTLHAGSLRHGLYSSYDRGQTWFASSTTVISFCCLAIRSDSSNVLLGGTFQNAGIHKSSDFGKTWRLVAKREAAEVPVIVFDPDIPNQVYATVYGTSADEGVLVSGDGGETWSSLESFNGGETWSFAVNPSAPNILLSGGFSRTAGSSFYSKDRGRSWCTIKEGLPSTANTWMMAISPNHNAYVAANEAGSNRGAVFKLVNTQAPPNPPQRVQARETGTGHSALVSWQPSEICSAPIALYRILYGQRRGVYTDSVEAGPSLQALVTGLQEGVLHYLTAVALDNMNRRSAFAVEITFTPRSAPFAPQALAARHGLLQAKLYWRQNEDLDLAGYHVYRSASPIAGFAKLNSALLVDTTYVDYGLSSARYYYKVTAVDSTGLESPASNILSYRPIALERGVLLIDETRDGNGSQASPSDAQVDDYYQRLLASFEFSEYDARKSGAPYDTLGLYRALVWHHDDPTNSAAPGSREFMADYLAAGGKLLLSGWNVMGGFMLGAVSRTFTAGDFAFDYLQIDTTWKTSEVQFAAATAVAPNYNDVHMDSLKAPIPQWNGLLRDVYVFAPSAGAKVLFNYSARDRSYLFHNKPIGFSSSRHEVVVLGMPLYFMQEEEARAA
;
A
#
# COMPACT_ATOMS: atom_id res chain seq x y z
N MET A 1 44.99 -32.44 -35.68
CA MET A 1 43.72 -31.73 -36.00
C MET A 1 43.59 -30.57 -35.01
N PRO A 2 43.37 -29.33 -35.47
CA PRO A 2 43.51 -28.10 -34.69
C PRO A 2 42.17 -27.50 -34.22
N CYS A 3 42.19 -26.71 -33.14
CA CYS A 3 41.32 -25.55 -32.82
C CYS A 3 41.58 -25.18 -31.34
N SER A 4 41.70 -23.93 -30.88
CA SER A 4 41.66 -22.61 -31.50
C SER A 4 42.05 -21.59 -30.40
N ILE A 5 42.94 -20.66 -30.75
CA ILE A 5 43.22 -19.42 -30.03
C ILE A 5 42.21 -18.37 -30.52
N LEU A 6 41.59 -17.59 -29.62
CA LEU A 6 41.08 -16.20 -29.74
C LEU A 6 39.77 -15.99 -28.95
N SER A 7 39.84 -15.40 -27.76
CA SER A 7 38.69 -14.75 -27.08
C SER A 7 39.14 -14.01 -25.80
N SER A 8 39.89 -12.91 -25.93
CA SER A 8 40.14 -12.01 -24.79
C SER A 8 40.28 -10.53 -25.20
N ALA A 9 39.53 -10.10 -26.22
CA ALA A 9 39.50 -8.70 -26.68
C ALA A 9 38.09 -8.08 -26.80
N SER A 10 37.01 -8.81 -26.49
CA SER A 10 35.63 -8.32 -26.63
C SER A 10 35.05 -7.65 -25.38
N GLY A 11 35.65 -7.86 -24.20
CA GLY A 11 35.15 -7.31 -22.91
C GLY A 11 35.49 -5.83 -22.67
N LEU A 12 36.60 -5.34 -23.26
CA LEU A 12 37.02 -3.94 -23.11
C LEU A 12 36.27 -2.98 -24.05
N PHE A 13 35.74 -3.47 -25.17
CA PHE A 13 34.98 -2.65 -26.12
C PHE A 13 33.52 -2.38 -25.68
N HIS A 14 32.89 -3.32 -24.96
CA HIS A 14 31.52 -3.13 -24.45
C HIS A 14 31.46 -2.22 -23.20
N ALA A 15 32.52 -2.22 -22.38
CA ALA A 15 32.65 -1.29 -21.26
C ALA A 15 32.89 0.14 -21.74
N ALA A 16 33.70 0.33 -22.80
CA ALA A 16 33.95 1.64 -23.39
C ALA A 16 32.72 2.21 -24.12
N LEU A 17 31.94 1.39 -24.84
CA LEU A 17 30.69 1.85 -25.47
C LEU A 17 29.62 2.24 -24.43
N SER A 18 29.52 1.50 -23.32
CA SER A 18 28.59 1.84 -22.24
C SER A 18 29.00 3.10 -21.47
N PHE A 19 30.31 3.37 -21.36
CA PHE A 19 30.85 4.61 -20.80
C PHE A 19 30.60 5.83 -21.70
N ILE A 20 30.66 5.65 -23.02
CA ILE A 20 30.40 6.71 -24.01
C ILE A 20 28.89 7.00 -24.13
N LEU A 21 28.02 6.00 -23.98
CA LEU A 21 26.56 6.20 -23.91
C LEU A 21 26.11 6.90 -22.62
N LEU A 22 26.82 6.71 -21.51
CA LEU A 22 26.56 7.39 -20.23
C LEU A 22 27.00 8.87 -20.21
N MET A 23 27.96 9.28 -21.05
CA MET A 23 28.37 10.69 -21.15
C MET A 23 27.34 11.59 -21.84
N ASN A 24 26.43 11.04 -22.66
CA ASN A 24 25.51 11.85 -23.47
C ASN A 24 24.19 12.22 -22.79
N ALA A 25 23.89 11.68 -21.60
CA ALA A 25 22.70 12.07 -20.82
C ALA A 25 22.99 13.11 -19.72
N ALA A 26 24.23 13.59 -19.62
CA ALA A 26 24.73 14.40 -18.51
C ALA A 26 25.00 15.86 -18.91
N LEU A 27 23.99 16.57 -19.40
CA LEU A 27 24.06 18.02 -19.55
C LEU A 27 22.87 18.63 -18.82
N ILE A 28 23.01 19.83 -18.28
CA ILE A 28 21.93 20.72 -17.85
C ILE A 28 21.64 20.76 -16.35
N ALA A 29 21.92 19.70 -15.61
CA ALA A 29 21.81 19.72 -14.15
C ALA A 29 22.69 20.76 -13.44
N GLN A 30 23.85 20.94 -14.02
CA GLN A 30 24.94 21.74 -13.47
C GLN A 30 25.31 22.67 -14.58
N SER A 31 24.34 23.40 -15.09
CA SER A 31 24.57 24.22 -16.25
C SER A 31 24.20 25.65 -16.00
N ARG A 32 25.07 26.51 -16.52
CA ARG A 32 24.89 27.95 -16.55
C ARG A 32 24.96 28.41 -17.98
N TRP A 33 24.30 29.51 -18.25
CA TRP A 33 24.45 30.23 -19.51
C TRP A 33 25.75 31.02 -19.49
N GLU A 34 26.53 30.89 -20.54
CA GLU A 34 27.74 31.67 -20.74
C GLU A 34 27.53 32.58 -21.96
N GLU A 35 27.66 33.89 -21.78
CA GLU A 35 27.59 34.83 -22.91
C GLU A 35 28.77 34.55 -23.86
N LYS A 36 28.47 34.28 -25.13
CA LYS A 36 29.50 33.98 -26.14
C LYS A 36 29.72 35.13 -27.12
N ILE A 37 28.68 35.90 -27.42
CA ILE A 37 28.78 37.08 -28.27
C ILE A 37 27.69 38.09 -27.93
N SER A 38 28.09 39.37 -27.95
CA SER A 38 27.19 40.52 -27.99
C SER A 38 26.95 41.01 -29.41
N LEU A 39 25.71 41.37 -29.72
CA LEU A 39 25.29 41.86 -31.03
C LEU A 39 24.93 43.36 -30.91
N PRO A 40 25.81 44.27 -31.36
CA PRO A 40 25.54 45.71 -31.35
C PRO A 40 24.29 46.04 -32.15
N GLY A 41 23.51 47.03 -31.70
CA GLY A 41 22.23 47.40 -32.30
C GLY A 41 21.12 46.37 -32.07
N GLY A 42 21.39 45.24 -31.41
CA GLY A 42 20.42 44.18 -31.09
C GLY A 42 19.50 44.51 -29.90
N GLY A 43 19.11 45.78 -29.73
CA GLY A 43 18.22 46.20 -28.65
C GLY A 43 16.83 45.58 -28.65
N GLY A 44 16.38 45.11 -29.81
CA GLY A 44 15.18 44.31 -29.92
C GLY A 44 15.50 42.83 -30.16
N GLN A 45 14.91 42.26 -31.22
CA GLN A 45 14.96 40.83 -31.44
C GLN A 45 16.31 40.35 -31.96
N VAL A 46 16.76 39.26 -31.35
CA VAL A 46 17.95 38.52 -31.75
C VAL A 46 17.58 37.08 -32.03
N ALA A 47 18.22 36.52 -33.04
CA ALA A 47 18.03 35.14 -33.46
C ALA A 47 19.32 34.35 -33.36
N VAL A 48 19.19 33.04 -33.11
CA VAL A 48 20.27 32.06 -33.14
C VAL A 48 19.77 30.82 -33.88
N GLU A 49 20.61 30.23 -34.72
CA GLU A 49 20.29 28.99 -35.45
C GLU A 49 21.55 28.15 -35.66
N ILE A 50 21.37 26.83 -35.73
CA ILE A 50 22.47 25.88 -35.90
C ILE A 50 22.45 25.35 -37.33
N ASN A 51 23.62 25.22 -37.94
CA ASN A 51 23.73 24.60 -39.26
C ASN A 51 23.25 23.13 -39.20
N PRO A 52 22.27 22.72 -40.04
CA PRO A 52 21.65 21.40 -39.94
C PRO A 52 22.58 20.24 -40.31
N HIS A 53 23.65 20.49 -41.08
CA HIS A 53 24.63 19.47 -41.49
C HIS A 53 25.94 19.52 -40.70
N ASN A 54 26.22 20.65 -40.07
CA ASN A 54 27.44 20.84 -39.29
C ASN A 54 27.11 21.55 -37.97
N PRO A 55 26.80 20.82 -36.88
CA PRO A 55 26.45 21.42 -35.60
C PRO A 55 27.60 22.20 -34.93
N ASN A 56 28.80 22.24 -35.53
CA ASN A 56 29.87 23.14 -35.10
C ASN A 56 29.66 24.57 -35.58
N THR A 57 28.85 24.75 -36.63
CA THR A 57 28.55 26.07 -37.20
C THR A 57 27.26 26.62 -36.60
N VAL A 58 27.35 27.78 -35.97
CA VAL A 58 26.23 28.46 -35.30
C VAL A 58 26.14 29.87 -35.85
N TYR A 59 24.93 30.32 -36.16
CA TYR A 59 24.64 31.64 -36.67
C TYR A 59 23.89 32.45 -35.63
N ALA A 60 24.17 33.75 -35.58
CA ALA A 60 23.46 34.69 -34.75
C ALA A 60 23.18 35.97 -35.54
N ALA A 61 22.05 36.62 -35.28
CA ALA A 61 21.68 37.83 -36.00
C ALA A 61 20.91 38.81 -35.10
N GLY A 62 21.18 40.09 -35.30
CA GLY A 62 20.58 41.22 -34.59
C GLY A 62 20.83 42.49 -35.40
N GLY A 63 21.69 43.39 -34.91
CA GLY A 63 22.23 44.50 -35.72
C GLY A 63 23.40 44.12 -36.63
N VAL A 64 23.94 42.92 -36.45
CA VAL A 64 24.97 42.30 -37.31
C VAL A 64 24.61 40.85 -37.54
N PHE A 65 25.20 40.23 -38.56
CA PHE A 65 25.20 38.78 -38.73
C PHE A 65 26.50 38.22 -38.19
N ALA A 66 26.45 37.19 -37.35
CA ALA A 66 27.62 36.56 -36.76
C ALA A 66 27.62 35.06 -37.04
N ILE A 67 28.80 34.53 -37.31
CA ILE A 67 29.01 33.10 -37.54
C ILE A 67 30.13 32.58 -36.64
N SER A 68 29.85 31.49 -35.95
CA SER A 68 30.84 30.66 -35.26
C SER A 68 31.02 29.36 -36.04
N ARG A 69 32.25 28.83 -36.08
CA ARG A 69 32.59 27.52 -36.69
C ARG A 69 33.08 26.49 -35.68
N ASP A 70 33.06 26.84 -34.40
CA ASP A 70 33.62 26.08 -33.29
C ASP A 70 32.64 25.94 -32.12
N ARG A 71 31.33 25.85 -32.41
CA ARG A 71 30.25 25.68 -31.42
C ARG A 71 30.09 26.90 -30.49
N GLY A 72 30.23 28.09 -31.05
CA GLY A 72 30.03 29.35 -30.34
C GLY A 72 31.19 29.78 -29.47
N GLU A 73 32.39 29.18 -29.59
CA GLU A 73 33.55 29.61 -28.80
C GLU A 73 34.19 30.88 -29.38
N THR A 74 34.26 30.98 -30.72
CA THR A 74 34.70 32.19 -31.42
C THR A 74 33.72 32.57 -32.53
N TRP A 75 33.65 33.87 -32.83
CA TRP A 75 32.67 34.46 -33.74
C TRP A 75 33.32 35.43 -34.72
N THR A 76 32.81 35.45 -35.95
CA THR A 76 33.11 36.45 -36.99
C THR A 76 31.84 37.19 -37.35
N THR A 77 31.89 38.53 -37.44
CA THR A 77 30.72 39.37 -37.71
C THR A 77 30.78 40.03 -39.08
N THR A 78 29.65 40.08 -39.77
CA THR A 78 29.41 40.82 -41.00
C THR A 78 28.30 41.85 -40.77
N SER A 79 28.41 43.03 -41.40
CA SER A 79 27.37 44.04 -41.33
C SER A 79 26.12 43.60 -42.09
N LEU A 80 24.95 43.85 -41.53
CA LEU A 80 23.70 43.80 -42.28
C LEU A 80 23.50 45.11 -43.05
N PRO A 81 22.69 45.12 -44.13
CA PRO A 81 22.22 46.35 -44.76
C PRO A 81 21.64 47.35 -43.75
N ALA A 82 21.75 48.65 -44.04
CA ALA A 82 21.41 49.71 -43.09
C ALA A 82 19.98 49.57 -42.52
N ASN A 83 19.82 49.91 -41.23
CA ASN A 83 18.56 49.88 -40.46
C ASN A 83 18.02 48.48 -40.11
N GLN A 84 18.78 47.41 -40.32
CA GLN A 84 18.42 46.05 -39.88
C GLN A 84 18.92 45.79 -38.45
N ILE A 85 18.04 45.89 -37.47
CA ILE A 85 18.37 45.78 -36.03
C ILE A 85 17.51 44.80 -35.23
N ASN A 86 16.45 44.25 -35.84
CA ASN A 86 15.49 43.34 -35.20
C ASN A 86 15.32 42.08 -36.04
N ILE A 87 16.19 41.09 -35.84
CA ILE A 87 16.11 39.82 -36.56
C ILE A 87 15.43 38.80 -35.66
N SER A 88 14.26 38.33 -36.11
CA SER A 88 13.45 37.35 -35.39
C SER A 88 13.78 35.92 -35.75
N THR A 89 14.24 35.68 -36.98
CA THR A 89 14.41 34.32 -37.49
C THR A 89 15.64 34.23 -38.39
N ILE A 90 16.33 33.10 -38.29
CA ILE A 90 17.37 32.66 -39.21
C ILE A 90 16.94 31.27 -39.70
N THR A 91 16.97 31.05 -41.00
CA THR A 91 16.64 29.75 -41.59
C THR A 91 17.77 29.35 -42.53
N VAL A 92 18.44 28.24 -42.23
CA VAL A 92 19.52 27.70 -43.05
C VAL A 92 18.95 26.67 -44.00
N HIS A 93 19.24 26.79 -45.28
CA HIS A 93 18.72 25.86 -46.27
C HIS A 93 19.37 24.46 -46.09
N PRO A 94 18.58 23.38 -45.97
CA PRO A 94 19.11 22.06 -45.65
C PRO A 94 19.82 21.40 -46.85
N GLY A 95 19.53 21.78 -48.10
CA GLY A 95 20.28 21.24 -49.26
C GLY A 95 21.58 21.99 -49.59
N ASP A 96 21.80 23.16 -49.01
CA ASP A 96 22.92 24.06 -49.31
C ASP A 96 23.06 25.08 -48.19
N THR A 97 23.97 24.81 -47.26
CA THR A 97 24.09 25.63 -46.04
C THR A 97 24.78 26.99 -46.26
N ASN A 98 25.19 27.31 -47.49
CA ASN A 98 25.57 28.68 -47.86
C ASN A 98 24.35 29.57 -48.09
N THR A 99 23.21 28.96 -48.41
CA THR A 99 21.95 29.67 -48.57
C THR A 99 21.29 29.87 -47.21
N ILE A 100 21.16 31.13 -46.78
CA ILE A 100 20.61 31.51 -45.47
C ILE A 100 19.54 32.58 -45.68
N PHE A 101 18.43 32.44 -44.97
CA PHE A 101 17.37 33.44 -44.92
C PHE A 101 17.31 34.06 -43.53
N ILE A 102 17.10 35.38 -43.48
CA ILE A 102 16.79 36.10 -42.26
C ILE A 102 15.52 36.91 -42.44
N GLY A 103 14.80 37.11 -41.34
CA GLY A 103 13.58 37.90 -41.28
C GLY A 103 13.44 38.60 -39.94
N GLY A 104 12.63 39.65 -39.94
CA GLY A 104 12.43 40.54 -38.81
C GLY A 104 11.17 41.38 -38.98
N PHE A 105 10.82 42.17 -37.96
CA PHE A 105 9.53 42.89 -37.92
C PHE A 105 9.34 43.87 -39.09
N ASN A 106 10.43 44.48 -39.58
CA ASN A 106 10.43 45.43 -40.70
C ASN A 106 11.51 45.09 -41.75
N THR A 107 11.93 43.83 -41.81
CA THR A 107 13.09 43.41 -42.62
C THR A 107 12.69 42.85 -43.99
N GLY A 108 11.46 42.33 -44.13
CA GLY A 108 11.17 41.43 -45.23
C GLY A 108 11.89 40.08 -45.07
N VAL A 109 12.00 39.32 -46.17
CA VAL A 109 12.88 38.15 -46.24
C VAL A 109 14.16 38.55 -46.97
N MET A 110 15.29 38.42 -46.30
CA MET A 110 16.61 38.61 -46.89
C MET A 110 17.29 37.26 -47.08
N LYS A 111 17.93 37.09 -48.23
CA LYS A 111 18.63 35.88 -48.63
C LYS A 111 20.12 36.18 -48.82
N SER A 112 20.95 35.30 -48.29
CA SER A 112 22.36 35.17 -48.62
C SER A 112 22.57 33.84 -49.35
N ILE A 113 23.55 33.81 -50.27
CA ILE A 113 24.01 32.60 -50.96
C ILE A 113 25.50 32.31 -50.69
N ASP A 114 26.11 33.08 -49.77
CA ASP A 114 27.55 33.08 -49.47
C ASP A 114 27.81 32.99 -47.96
N SER A 115 26.95 32.27 -47.23
CA SER A 115 27.05 32.07 -45.77
C SER A 115 26.99 33.40 -44.97
N GLY A 116 26.20 34.36 -45.44
CA GLY A 116 25.93 35.63 -44.75
C GLY A 116 26.99 36.72 -44.97
N GLN A 117 27.84 36.59 -46.00
CA GLN A 117 28.79 37.64 -46.39
C GLN A 117 28.08 38.79 -47.12
N SER A 118 27.07 38.49 -47.93
CA SER A 118 26.21 39.46 -48.60
C SER A 118 24.74 39.05 -48.54
N TRP A 119 23.85 40.05 -48.69
CA TRP A 119 22.41 39.87 -48.51
C TRP A 119 21.62 40.61 -49.60
N THR A 120 20.57 39.95 -50.09
CA THR A 120 19.59 40.53 -51.01
C THR A 120 18.19 40.38 -50.41
N THR A 121 17.37 41.43 -50.47
CA THR A 121 15.95 41.32 -50.07
C THR A 121 15.18 40.64 -51.18
N VAL A 122 14.51 39.52 -50.89
CA VAL A 122 13.77 38.70 -51.85
C VAL A 122 12.25 38.74 -51.63
N LEU A 123 11.81 39.26 -50.50
CA LEU A 123 10.41 39.56 -50.21
C LEU A 123 10.32 40.86 -49.41
N HIS A 124 9.66 41.87 -49.97
CA HIS A 124 9.49 43.19 -49.38
C HIS A 124 8.15 43.32 -48.64
N ASP A 125 8.00 44.38 -47.84
CA ASP A 125 6.76 44.79 -47.19
C ASP A 125 6.06 43.70 -46.35
N VAL A 126 6.84 42.76 -45.80
CA VAL A 126 6.39 41.77 -44.84
C VAL A 126 7.17 41.89 -43.53
N GLY A 127 6.53 41.52 -42.43
CA GLY A 127 7.11 41.55 -41.10
C GLY A 127 6.97 40.21 -40.40
N PHE A 128 7.97 39.87 -39.59
CA PHE A 128 8.08 38.62 -38.85
C PHE A 128 8.39 38.88 -37.38
N ASN A 129 7.97 37.97 -36.48
CA ASN A 129 8.16 38.12 -35.04
C ASN A 129 8.75 36.86 -34.38
N GLY A 130 8.07 35.73 -34.48
CA GLY A 130 8.59 34.44 -34.04
C GLY A 130 9.31 33.70 -35.18
N ARG A 131 9.40 32.37 -35.06
CA ARG A 131 10.02 31.51 -36.07
C ARG A 131 9.09 31.37 -37.30
N SER A 132 9.24 32.29 -38.25
CA SER A 132 8.22 32.56 -39.27
C SER A 132 8.53 32.00 -40.66
N ILE A 133 9.73 31.45 -40.87
CA ILE A 133 10.15 30.87 -42.15
C ILE A 133 10.46 29.39 -41.94
N VAL A 134 9.83 28.53 -42.74
CA VAL A 134 10.03 27.07 -42.70
C VAL A 134 10.35 26.53 -44.09
N VAL A 135 11.15 25.46 -44.14
CA VAL A 135 11.54 24.76 -45.36
C VAL A 135 10.81 23.44 -45.43
N ASP A 136 10.32 23.06 -46.61
CA ASP A 136 9.71 21.76 -46.84
C ASP A 136 10.74 20.63 -46.65
N PRO A 137 10.46 19.61 -45.80
CA PRO A 137 11.43 18.57 -45.49
C PRO A 137 11.74 17.61 -46.65
N PHE A 138 10.86 17.51 -47.65
CA PHE A 138 11.04 16.65 -48.83
C PHE A 138 11.43 17.43 -50.09
N HIS A 139 11.12 18.71 -50.14
CA HIS A 139 11.38 19.59 -51.27
C HIS A 139 12.10 20.86 -50.79
N PRO A 140 13.40 20.82 -50.49
CA PRO A 140 14.09 21.89 -49.76
C PRO A 140 14.12 23.26 -50.47
N ASP A 141 13.90 23.29 -51.79
CA ASP A 141 13.73 24.53 -52.55
C ASP A 141 12.31 25.16 -52.38
N THR A 142 11.41 24.48 -51.68
CA THR A 142 10.10 24.99 -51.26
C THR A 142 10.18 25.56 -49.85
N LEU A 143 9.82 26.84 -49.70
CA LEU A 143 9.81 27.55 -48.42
C LEU A 143 8.47 28.23 -48.19
N HIS A 144 8.08 28.36 -46.93
CA HIS A 144 6.91 29.10 -46.50
C HIS A 144 7.29 30.18 -45.50
N ALA A 145 6.74 31.39 -45.65
CA ALA A 145 6.96 32.53 -44.79
C ALA A 145 5.62 33.10 -44.31
N GLY A 146 5.40 33.07 -43.00
CA GLY A 146 4.17 33.55 -42.36
C GLY A 146 4.30 35.03 -42.00
N SER A 147 3.61 35.90 -42.71
CA SER A 147 3.64 37.34 -42.49
C SER A 147 2.65 37.78 -41.42
N LEU A 148 3.07 38.73 -40.58
CA LEU A 148 2.20 39.40 -39.61
C LEU A 148 1.05 40.18 -40.27
N ARG A 149 1.25 40.68 -41.49
CA ARG A 149 0.31 41.60 -42.15
C ARG A 149 -0.39 40.99 -43.36
N HIS A 150 0.25 40.04 -44.03
CA HIS A 150 -0.11 39.65 -45.39
C HIS A 150 -0.32 38.13 -45.57
N GLY A 151 -0.48 37.37 -44.48
CA GLY A 151 -0.76 35.93 -44.57
C GLY A 151 0.47 35.11 -44.95
N LEU A 152 0.24 33.97 -45.61
CA LEU A 152 1.29 33.03 -46.00
C LEU A 152 1.86 33.37 -47.39
N TYR A 153 3.18 33.45 -47.49
CA TYR A 153 3.90 33.44 -48.76
C TYR A 153 4.62 32.10 -48.93
N SER A 154 4.68 31.60 -50.16
CA SER A 154 5.49 30.43 -50.50
C SER A 154 6.42 30.73 -51.66
N SER A 155 7.58 30.10 -51.63
CA SER A 155 8.54 30.04 -52.72
C SER A 155 8.73 28.59 -53.12
N TYR A 156 8.94 28.35 -54.41
CA TYR A 156 9.20 27.03 -54.98
C TYR A 156 10.56 26.96 -55.70
N ASP A 157 11.38 28.01 -55.57
CA ASP A 157 12.64 28.22 -56.29
C ASP A 157 13.78 28.64 -55.35
N ARG A 158 13.78 28.08 -54.14
CA ARG A 158 14.73 28.37 -53.07
C ARG A 158 14.71 29.85 -52.67
N GLY A 159 13.53 30.43 -52.54
CA GLY A 159 13.34 31.80 -52.08
C GLY A 159 13.84 32.87 -53.05
N GLN A 160 13.92 32.58 -54.36
CA GLN A 160 14.20 33.60 -55.38
C GLN A 160 12.94 34.43 -55.65
N THR A 161 11.79 33.77 -55.78
CA THR A 161 10.48 34.40 -55.94
C THR A 161 9.48 33.87 -54.90
N TRP A 162 8.52 34.72 -54.52
CA TRP A 162 7.54 34.46 -53.48
C TRP A 162 6.14 34.82 -53.95
N PHE A 163 5.16 33.97 -53.62
CA PHE A 163 3.76 34.13 -53.99
C PHE A 163 2.88 34.06 -52.76
N ALA A 164 1.88 34.94 -52.65
CA ALA A 164 0.85 34.78 -51.64
C ALA A 164 0.10 33.45 -51.87
N SER A 165 0.07 32.58 -50.86
CA SER A 165 -0.44 31.20 -50.97
C SER A 165 -1.76 30.96 -50.27
N SER A 166 -2.17 31.85 -49.36
CA SER A 166 -3.43 31.73 -48.62
C SER A 166 -4.49 32.67 -49.19
N THR A 167 -5.73 32.18 -49.27
CA THR A 167 -6.92 33.00 -49.58
C THR A 167 -7.42 33.79 -48.38
N THR A 168 -7.06 33.37 -47.16
CA THR A 168 -7.42 34.02 -45.90
C THR A 168 -6.20 34.70 -45.29
N VAL A 169 -6.33 35.97 -44.92
CA VAL A 169 -5.23 36.72 -44.29
C VAL A 169 -5.22 36.41 -42.79
N ILE A 170 -4.27 35.57 -42.38
CA ILE A 170 -3.98 35.25 -40.98
C ILE A 170 -2.67 35.94 -40.59
N SER A 171 -2.64 36.60 -39.44
CA SER A 171 -1.44 37.26 -38.90
C SER A 171 -0.54 36.22 -38.23
N PHE A 172 0.34 35.59 -39.00
CA PHE A 172 1.23 34.55 -38.48
C PHE A 172 2.40 35.16 -37.71
N CYS A 173 2.60 34.70 -36.48
CA CYS A 173 3.78 34.95 -35.65
C CYS A 173 4.83 33.85 -35.83
N CYS A 174 4.40 32.61 -36.07
CA CYS A 174 5.30 31.49 -36.33
C CYS A 174 4.67 30.48 -37.28
N LEU A 175 5.52 29.65 -37.89
CA LEU A 175 5.13 28.50 -38.69
C LEU A 175 5.90 27.26 -38.24
N ALA A 176 5.26 26.10 -38.36
CA ALA A 176 5.89 24.79 -38.23
C ALA A 176 5.36 23.88 -39.35
N ILE A 177 6.25 23.13 -39.97
CA ILE A 177 5.90 22.08 -40.93
C ILE A 177 6.22 20.72 -40.32
N ARG A 178 5.36 19.74 -40.57
CA ARG A 178 5.55 18.41 -40.02
C ARG A 178 6.74 17.72 -40.72
N SER A 179 7.63 17.10 -39.95
CA SER A 179 8.87 16.51 -40.49
C SER A 179 8.63 15.36 -41.47
N ASP A 180 7.51 14.65 -41.33
CA ASP A 180 7.11 13.51 -42.16
C ASP A 180 6.10 13.88 -43.26
N SER A 181 5.75 15.16 -43.42
CA SER A 181 4.70 15.58 -44.36
C SER A 181 4.82 17.03 -44.83
N SER A 182 4.89 17.22 -46.15
CA SER A 182 4.91 18.52 -46.82
C SER A 182 3.59 19.30 -46.72
N ASN A 183 2.45 18.62 -46.58
CA ASN A 183 1.13 19.25 -46.67
C ASN A 183 0.57 19.74 -45.32
N VAL A 184 1.13 19.26 -44.19
CA VAL A 184 0.66 19.62 -42.85
C VAL A 184 1.52 20.73 -42.27
N LEU A 185 0.90 21.89 -42.12
CA LEU A 185 1.51 23.07 -41.50
C LEU A 185 0.67 23.52 -40.31
N LEU A 186 1.35 24.02 -39.28
CA LEU A 186 0.77 24.73 -38.16
C LEU A 186 1.27 26.17 -38.15
N GLY A 187 0.39 27.09 -37.77
CA GLY A 187 0.72 28.51 -37.67
C GLY A 187 0.13 29.13 -36.42
N GLY A 188 1.00 29.77 -35.63
CA GLY A 188 0.63 30.53 -34.45
C GLY A 188 0.41 31.99 -34.81
N THR A 189 -0.55 32.67 -34.17
CA THR A 189 -0.88 34.07 -34.49
C THR A 189 -0.26 35.09 -33.53
N PHE A 190 -0.05 36.32 -34.05
CA PHE A 190 0.44 37.49 -33.30
C PHE A 190 -0.64 38.18 -32.46
N GLN A 191 -1.91 37.88 -32.69
CA GLN A 191 -3.01 38.41 -31.89
C GLN A 191 -3.97 37.29 -31.54
N ASN A 192 -4.52 37.35 -30.32
CA ASN A 192 -5.49 36.41 -29.78
C ASN A 192 -5.01 34.96 -29.70
N ALA A 193 -3.69 34.73 -29.71
CA ALA A 193 -3.02 33.43 -29.57
C ALA A 193 -3.78 32.24 -30.19
N GLY A 194 -4.07 32.35 -31.48
CA GLY A 194 -4.70 31.30 -32.27
C GLY A 194 -3.67 30.35 -32.86
N ILE A 195 -3.94 29.05 -32.78
CA ILE A 195 -3.21 28.02 -33.54
C ILE A 195 -4.10 27.60 -34.70
N HIS A 196 -3.56 27.69 -35.92
CA HIS A 196 -4.23 27.27 -37.14
C HIS A 196 -3.50 26.08 -37.75
N LYS A 197 -4.25 25.21 -38.41
CA LYS A 197 -3.74 24.05 -39.14
C LYS A 197 -4.15 24.09 -40.60
N SER A 198 -3.19 23.78 -41.46
CA SER A 198 -3.36 23.49 -42.88
C SER A 198 -3.10 22.01 -43.13
N SER A 199 -3.79 21.43 -44.12
CA SER A 199 -3.51 20.08 -44.62
C SER A 199 -3.36 20.02 -46.13
N ASP A 200 -3.21 21.18 -46.78
CA ASP A 200 -3.15 21.36 -48.24
C ASP A 200 -2.01 22.30 -48.67
N PHE A 201 -0.85 22.22 -48.00
CA PHE A 201 0.36 23.00 -48.30
C PHE A 201 0.20 24.51 -48.04
N GLY A 202 -0.64 24.87 -47.06
CA GLY A 202 -0.83 26.25 -46.61
C GLY A 202 -1.85 27.03 -47.43
N LYS A 203 -2.64 26.38 -48.29
CA LYS A 203 -3.66 27.03 -49.13
C LYS A 203 -4.90 27.39 -48.33
N THR A 204 -5.34 26.49 -47.44
CA THR A 204 -6.46 26.72 -46.53
C THR A 204 -6.06 26.42 -45.09
N TRP A 205 -6.69 27.14 -44.16
CA TRP A 205 -6.34 27.10 -42.74
C TRP A 205 -7.61 27.04 -41.90
N ARG A 206 -7.60 26.21 -40.86
CA ARG A 206 -8.65 26.17 -39.83
C ARG A 206 -8.08 26.47 -38.45
N LEU A 207 -8.82 27.22 -37.64
CA LEU A 207 -8.48 27.42 -36.23
C LEU A 207 -8.66 26.10 -35.48
N VAL A 208 -7.60 25.63 -34.81
CA VAL A 208 -7.61 24.39 -33.99
C VAL A 208 -7.60 24.67 -32.50
N ALA A 209 -7.03 25.80 -32.10
CA ALA A 209 -7.01 26.24 -30.71
C ALA A 209 -6.94 27.77 -30.63
N LYS A 210 -7.48 28.31 -29.55
CA LYS A 210 -7.40 29.73 -29.19
C LYS A 210 -7.18 29.82 -27.67
N ARG A 211 -6.37 30.79 -27.23
CA ARG A 211 -6.18 31.13 -25.81
C ARG A 211 -6.43 32.62 -25.59
N GLU A 212 -6.83 32.97 -24.37
CA GLU A 212 -6.89 34.37 -23.91
C GLU A 212 -5.46 34.84 -23.60
N ALA A 213 -4.66 34.98 -24.65
CA ALA A 213 -3.27 35.39 -24.62
C ALA A 213 -2.96 36.31 -25.80
N ALA A 214 -1.80 36.96 -25.77
CA ALA A 214 -1.36 37.86 -26.84
C ALA A 214 -0.92 37.07 -28.09
N GLU A 215 0.03 36.13 -27.93
CA GLU A 215 0.77 35.57 -29.06
C GLU A 215 1.07 34.08 -28.92
N VAL A 216 1.25 33.40 -30.06
CA VAL A 216 1.88 32.06 -30.16
C VAL A 216 3.23 32.21 -30.89
N PRO A 217 4.35 32.37 -30.16
CA PRO A 217 5.64 32.70 -30.78
C PRO A 217 6.37 31.53 -31.43
N VAL A 218 6.13 30.30 -30.97
CA VAL A 218 6.81 29.09 -31.45
C VAL A 218 5.86 27.90 -31.44
N ILE A 219 5.93 27.08 -32.50
CA ILE A 219 5.36 25.72 -32.57
C ILE A 219 6.49 24.78 -33.01
N VAL A 220 6.64 23.64 -32.36
CA VAL A 220 7.68 22.64 -32.70
C VAL A 220 7.09 21.24 -32.62
N PHE A 221 7.33 20.44 -33.67
CA PHE A 221 7.01 19.02 -33.70
C PHE A 221 8.11 18.21 -33.00
N ASP A 222 7.72 17.12 -32.30
CA ASP A 222 8.67 16.10 -31.88
C ASP A 222 9.21 15.37 -33.14
N PRO A 223 10.53 15.30 -33.33
CA PRO A 223 11.13 14.69 -34.51
C PRO A 223 10.92 13.17 -34.60
N ASP A 224 10.74 12.48 -33.47
CA ASP A 224 10.52 11.02 -33.42
C ASP A 224 9.03 10.66 -33.41
N ILE A 225 8.18 11.58 -32.93
CA ILE A 225 6.73 11.37 -32.78
C ILE A 225 5.99 12.50 -33.52
N PRO A 226 5.72 12.36 -34.83
CA PRO A 226 5.16 13.45 -35.65
C PRO A 226 3.80 13.99 -35.20
N ASN A 227 3.06 13.25 -34.36
CA ASN A 227 1.79 13.71 -33.77
C ASN A 227 1.96 14.48 -32.45
N GLN A 228 3.15 14.43 -31.84
CA GLN A 228 3.46 15.18 -30.63
C GLN A 228 3.95 16.57 -31.02
N VAL A 229 3.27 17.61 -30.55
CA VAL A 229 3.56 19.01 -30.89
C VAL A 229 3.51 19.86 -29.64
N TYR A 230 4.42 20.82 -29.53
CA TYR A 230 4.47 21.81 -28.47
C TYR A 230 4.32 23.22 -29.06
N ALA A 231 3.66 24.11 -28.33
CA ALA A 231 3.54 25.51 -28.69
C ALA A 231 3.74 26.41 -27.47
N THR A 232 4.39 27.55 -27.62
CA THR A 232 4.48 28.55 -26.56
C THR A 232 3.33 29.54 -26.66
N VAL A 233 2.86 30.04 -25.51
CA VAL A 233 1.86 31.11 -25.44
C VAL A 233 2.35 32.24 -24.56
N TYR A 234 2.21 33.47 -25.05
CA TYR A 234 2.62 34.69 -24.37
C TYR A 234 1.41 35.58 -24.05
N GLY A 235 1.43 36.26 -22.89
CA GLY A 235 0.41 37.22 -22.47
C GLY A 235 -0.79 36.62 -21.74
N THR A 236 -0.65 35.43 -21.15
CA THR A 236 -1.68 34.78 -20.32
C THR A 236 -1.64 35.32 -18.87
N SER A 237 -2.72 35.14 -18.09
CA SER A 237 -2.80 35.65 -16.71
C SER A 237 -2.09 34.83 -15.65
N ALA A 238 -1.78 33.54 -15.88
CA ALA A 238 -0.85 32.69 -15.12
C ALA A 238 -0.83 31.27 -15.72
N ASP A 239 0.32 30.59 -15.64
CA ASP A 239 0.54 29.13 -15.71
C ASP A 239 0.33 28.34 -17.01
N GLU A 240 -0.18 28.89 -18.11
CA GLU A 240 -0.32 28.07 -19.34
C GLU A 240 1.01 27.81 -20.06
N GLY A 241 1.83 28.84 -20.28
CA GLY A 241 3.20 28.81 -20.82
C GLY A 241 3.44 28.00 -22.12
N VAL A 242 3.30 26.69 -22.03
CA VAL A 242 3.47 25.70 -23.10
C VAL A 242 2.17 24.90 -23.28
N LEU A 243 1.65 24.86 -24.50
CA LEU A 243 0.59 23.97 -24.92
C LEU A 243 1.18 22.70 -25.54
N VAL A 244 0.41 21.62 -25.46
CA VAL A 244 0.77 20.31 -25.99
C VAL A 244 -0.38 19.69 -26.78
N SER A 245 -0.03 19.00 -27.87
CA SER A 245 -0.95 18.21 -28.69
C SER A 245 -0.33 16.83 -28.94
N GLY A 246 -1.14 15.77 -28.83
CA GLY A 246 -0.74 14.38 -29.11
C GLY A 246 -1.34 13.80 -30.40
N ASP A 247 -2.10 14.60 -31.15
CA ASP A 247 -2.86 14.20 -32.34
C ASP A 247 -2.47 15.01 -33.60
N GLY A 248 -1.23 15.53 -33.61
CA GLY A 248 -0.68 16.29 -34.73
C GLY A 248 -1.27 17.69 -34.86
N GLY A 249 -1.61 18.32 -33.73
CA GLY A 249 -2.13 19.68 -33.66
C GLY A 249 -3.63 19.80 -33.95
N GLU A 250 -4.42 18.73 -33.81
CA GLU A 250 -5.88 18.78 -33.96
C GLU A 250 -6.54 19.31 -32.68
N THR A 251 -6.07 18.86 -31.52
CA THR A 251 -6.51 19.33 -30.19
C THR A 251 -5.32 19.72 -29.32
N TRP A 252 -5.54 20.68 -28.41
CA TRP A 252 -4.49 21.31 -27.60
C TRP A 252 -4.92 21.53 -26.15
N SER A 253 -4.08 21.10 -25.22
CA SER A 253 -4.22 21.36 -23.78
C SER A 253 -2.97 22.07 -23.25
N SER A 254 -3.09 22.70 -22.08
CA SER A 254 -1.91 23.21 -21.37
C SER A 254 -1.05 22.02 -20.90
N LEU A 255 0.27 22.20 -20.92
CA LEU A 255 1.20 21.20 -20.40
C LEU A 255 1.28 21.35 -18.87
N GLU A 256 0.44 20.61 -18.13
CA GLU A 256 0.26 20.79 -16.67
C GLU A 256 1.54 20.68 -15.84
N SER A 257 2.51 19.89 -16.31
CA SER A 257 3.81 19.72 -15.68
C SER A 257 4.72 20.95 -15.82
N PHE A 258 4.42 21.88 -16.73
CA PHE A 258 5.19 23.10 -16.93
C PHE A 258 4.71 24.20 -15.99
N ASN A 259 5.52 24.52 -14.98
CA ASN A 259 5.25 25.60 -14.02
C ASN A 259 6.14 26.84 -14.25
N GLY A 260 6.67 26.99 -15.47
CA GLY A 260 7.62 28.04 -15.80
C GLY A 260 7.00 29.42 -16.03
N GLY A 261 5.67 29.51 -16.16
CA GLY A 261 4.95 30.75 -16.44
C GLY A 261 5.07 31.17 -17.91
N GLU A 262 5.19 32.48 -18.17
CA GLU A 262 5.28 33.01 -19.54
C GLU A 262 6.58 32.54 -20.23
N THR A 263 6.46 32.08 -21.48
CA THR A 263 7.62 31.68 -22.29
C THR A 263 7.43 32.14 -23.73
N TRP A 264 8.54 32.44 -24.40
CA TRP A 264 8.55 32.85 -25.79
C TRP A 264 9.15 31.78 -26.69
N SER A 265 10.34 31.30 -26.34
CA SER A 265 11.10 30.36 -27.14
C SER A 265 10.99 28.93 -26.63
N PHE A 266 11.01 27.95 -27.53
CA PHE A 266 10.99 26.52 -27.22
C PHE A 266 11.84 25.74 -28.21
N ALA A 267 12.54 24.71 -27.74
CA ALA A 267 13.35 23.84 -28.59
C ALA A 267 13.27 22.37 -28.14
N VAL A 268 13.16 21.48 -29.11
CA VAL A 268 13.23 20.02 -28.95
C VAL A 268 14.57 19.56 -29.49
N ASN A 269 15.28 18.69 -28.76
CA ASN A 269 16.52 18.14 -29.28
C ASN A 269 16.26 17.21 -30.49
N PRO A 270 16.90 17.45 -31.65
CA PRO A 270 16.59 16.72 -32.88
C PRO A 270 17.03 15.24 -32.89
N SER A 271 17.96 14.82 -32.03
CA SER A 271 18.41 13.42 -31.92
C SER A 271 18.02 12.75 -30.60
N ALA A 272 17.51 13.53 -29.64
CA ALA A 272 17.13 13.08 -28.32
C ALA A 272 15.90 13.86 -27.82
N PRO A 273 14.72 13.71 -28.44
CA PRO A 273 13.55 14.56 -28.19
C PRO A 273 12.95 14.47 -26.79
N ASN A 274 13.46 13.57 -25.94
CA ASN A 274 13.24 13.65 -24.49
C ASN A 274 13.77 14.96 -23.89
N ILE A 275 14.74 15.61 -24.52
CA ILE A 275 15.32 16.87 -24.09
C ILE A 275 14.54 18.04 -24.69
N LEU A 276 13.91 18.82 -23.82
CA LEU A 276 13.17 20.03 -24.16
C LEU A 276 13.78 21.25 -23.44
N LEU A 277 13.76 22.39 -24.10
CA LEU A 277 14.15 23.68 -23.54
C LEU A 277 13.07 24.72 -23.80
N SER A 278 12.85 25.60 -22.82
CA SER A 278 11.92 26.73 -22.92
C SER A 278 12.56 27.97 -22.31
N GLY A 279 12.39 29.14 -22.94
CA GLY A 279 13.00 30.39 -22.51
C GLY A 279 11.99 31.32 -21.85
N GLY A 280 12.34 31.85 -20.69
CA GLY A 280 11.50 32.81 -19.97
C GLY A 280 11.40 34.15 -20.68
N PHE A 281 10.27 34.82 -20.48
CA PHE A 281 9.92 36.08 -21.12
C PHE A 281 9.06 36.95 -20.19
N SER A 282 9.23 38.25 -20.25
CA SER A 282 8.52 39.24 -19.44
C SER A 282 8.58 38.93 -17.93
N ARG A 283 7.52 38.39 -17.32
CA ARG A 283 7.47 38.11 -15.88
C ARG A 283 8.46 37.03 -15.41
N THR A 284 8.95 36.22 -16.35
CA THR A 284 9.87 35.11 -16.08
C THR A 284 11.25 35.35 -16.70
N ALA A 285 11.52 36.60 -17.12
CA ALA A 285 12.81 37.00 -17.68
C ALA A 285 13.99 36.59 -16.78
N GLY A 286 15.15 36.32 -17.41
CA GLY A 286 16.33 35.78 -16.74
C GLY A 286 16.22 34.31 -16.32
N SER A 287 15.16 33.61 -16.74
CA SER A 287 14.97 32.18 -16.48
C SER A 287 14.87 31.39 -17.78
N SER A 288 15.25 30.12 -17.72
CA SER A 288 15.01 29.13 -18.76
C SER A 288 14.63 27.81 -18.10
N PHE A 289 13.98 26.92 -18.83
CA PHE A 289 13.42 25.69 -18.32
C PHE A 289 13.90 24.51 -19.15
N TYR A 290 14.18 23.41 -18.47
CA TYR A 290 14.69 22.19 -19.06
C TYR A 290 13.89 20.98 -18.63
N SER A 291 13.65 20.08 -19.57
CA SER A 291 13.11 18.74 -19.33
C SER A 291 13.99 17.71 -20.00
N LYS A 292 14.10 16.53 -19.37
CA LYS A 292 14.81 15.35 -19.89
C LYS A 292 13.88 14.16 -20.19
N ASP A 293 12.58 14.37 -20.08
CA ASP A 293 11.56 13.33 -20.11
C ASP A 293 10.33 13.74 -20.95
N ARG A 294 10.55 14.48 -22.05
CA ARG A 294 9.51 15.01 -22.94
C ARG A 294 8.48 15.87 -22.20
N GLY A 295 8.95 16.68 -21.26
CA GLY A 295 8.13 17.65 -20.56
C GLY A 295 7.27 17.05 -19.46
N ARG A 296 7.47 15.79 -19.05
CA ARG A 296 6.77 15.23 -17.88
C ARG A 296 7.23 15.89 -16.58
N SER A 297 8.47 16.33 -16.54
CA SER A 297 9.02 17.09 -15.45
C SER A 297 9.99 18.16 -15.95
N TRP A 298 10.02 19.30 -15.25
CA TRP A 298 10.77 20.49 -15.63
C TRP A 298 11.60 21.00 -14.47
N CYS A 299 12.68 21.69 -14.81
CA CYS A 299 13.44 22.46 -13.84
C CYS A 299 13.96 23.77 -14.42
N THR A 300 14.29 24.72 -13.55
CA THR A 300 14.64 26.09 -13.96
C THR A 300 16.15 26.33 -13.91
N ILE A 301 16.70 26.94 -14.95
CA ILE A 301 18.09 27.39 -15.06
C ILE A 301 18.08 28.92 -15.12
N LYS A 302 18.65 29.57 -14.11
CA LYS A 302 18.78 31.04 -14.03
C LYS A 302 20.23 31.50 -14.13
N GLU A 303 21.17 30.64 -13.76
CA GLU A 303 22.57 31.03 -13.64
C GLU A 303 23.15 31.45 -14.99
N GLY A 304 23.76 32.63 -15.02
CA GLY A 304 24.46 33.16 -16.19
C GLY A 304 23.60 33.92 -17.21
N LEU A 305 22.26 33.90 -17.09
CA LEU A 305 21.41 34.85 -17.80
C LEU A 305 21.22 36.12 -16.95
N PRO A 306 21.24 37.32 -17.56
CA PRO A 306 20.85 38.54 -16.87
C PRO A 306 19.41 38.43 -16.37
N SER A 307 19.14 38.95 -15.16
CA SER A 307 17.83 38.79 -14.48
C SER A 307 16.62 39.36 -15.23
N THR A 308 16.84 40.27 -16.18
CA THR A 308 15.81 40.92 -17.00
C THR A 308 15.87 40.47 -18.47
N ALA A 309 16.65 39.43 -18.78
CA ALA A 309 16.85 38.97 -20.14
C ALA A 309 15.61 38.23 -20.66
N ASN A 310 15.02 38.74 -21.74
CA ASN A 310 13.98 38.04 -22.49
C ASN A 310 14.61 37.07 -23.47
N THR A 311 14.18 35.81 -23.46
CA THR A 311 14.71 34.80 -24.38
C THR A 311 13.87 34.75 -25.65
N TRP A 312 14.39 35.28 -26.77
CA TRP A 312 13.65 35.38 -28.03
C TRP A 312 13.74 34.11 -28.87
N MET A 313 14.87 33.43 -28.87
CA MET A 313 15.10 32.24 -29.68
C MET A 313 15.97 31.24 -28.93
N MET A 314 15.68 29.95 -29.14
CA MET A 314 16.49 28.84 -28.65
C MET A 314 16.83 27.90 -29.79
N ALA A 315 18.05 27.38 -29.77
CA ALA A 315 18.47 26.32 -30.69
C ALA A 315 19.25 25.26 -29.91
N ILE A 316 19.03 23.99 -30.25
CA ILE A 316 19.74 22.86 -29.65
C ILE A 316 20.19 21.90 -30.74
N SER A 317 21.46 21.48 -30.68
CA SER A 317 22.04 20.59 -31.67
C SER A 317 21.82 19.10 -31.34
N PRO A 318 22.00 18.19 -32.31
CA PRO A 318 22.00 16.74 -32.09
C PRO A 318 23.04 16.24 -31.05
N ASN A 319 24.05 17.04 -30.72
CA ASN A 319 25.06 16.74 -29.70
C ASN A 319 24.86 17.56 -28.41
N HIS A 320 23.62 17.98 -28.14
CA HIS A 320 23.17 18.64 -26.90
C HIS A 320 23.77 20.03 -26.61
N ASN A 321 24.45 20.67 -27.58
CA ASN A 321 24.84 22.07 -27.42
C ASN A 321 23.59 22.94 -27.58
N ALA A 322 23.23 23.65 -26.51
CA ALA A 322 22.09 24.54 -26.49
C ALA A 322 22.55 26.01 -26.48
N TYR A 323 21.83 26.84 -27.23
CA TYR A 323 22.06 28.27 -27.34
C TYR A 323 20.77 29.02 -27.13
N VAL A 324 20.86 30.20 -26.52
CA VAL A 324 19.77 31.16 -26.44
C VAL A 324 20.20 32.49 -27.00
N ALA A 325 19.32 33.12 -27.77
CA ALA A 325 19.42 34.52 -28.14
C ALA A 325 18.50 35.32 -27.22
N ALA A 326 19.08 36.25 -26.47
CA ALA A 326 18.36 37.02 -25.46
C ALA A 326 18.81 38.48 -25.44
N ASN A 327 17.94 39.39 -24.99
CA ASN A 327 18.28 40.79 -24.75
C ASN A 327 17.80 41.22 -23.36
N GLU A 328 18.50 42.16 -22.74
CA GLU A 328 18.04 42.76 -21.49
C GLU A 328 16.96 43.80 -21.77
N ALA A 329 15.85 43.73 -21.05
CA ALA A 329 14.76 44.70 -21.19
C ALA A 329 15.27 46.14 -21.01
N GLY A 330 15.00 47.01 -22.00
CA GLY A 330 15.44 48.42 -22.01
C GLY A 330 16.88 48.65 -22.44
N SER A 331 17.63 47.60 -22.84
CA SER A 331 18.97 47.73 -23.39
C SER A 331 18.96 47.78 -24.93
N ASN A 332 19.97 48.42 -25.53
CA ASN A 332 20.22 48.35 -26.98
C ASN A 332 21.13 47.17 -27.38
N ARG A 333 21.21 46.13 -26.52
CA ARG A 333 22.17 45.03 -26.65
C ARG A 333 21.45 43.68 -26.57
N GLY A 334 21.59 42.89 -27.61
CA GLY A 334 21.23 41.48 -27.63
C GLY A 334 22.50 40.64 -27.57
N ALA A 335 22.38 39.40 -27.11
CA ALA A 335 23.50 38.48 -26.99
C ALA A 335 23.07 37.04 -27.24
N VAL A 336 24.05 36.21 -27.61
CA VAL A 336 23.89 34.75 -27.65
C VAL A 336 24.66 34.12 -26.51
N PHE A 337 23.96 33.28 -25.76
CA PHE A 337 24.52 32.50 -24.66
C PHE A 337 24.54 31.03 -25.03
N LYS A 338 25.56 30.31 -24.58
CA LYS A 338 25.68 28.86 -24.71
C LYS A 338 25.51 28.22 -23.34
N LEU A 339 24.80 27.09 -23.29
CA LEU A 339 24.66 26.31 -22.07
C LEU A 339 25.93 25.49 -21.84
N VAL A 340 26.58 25.67 -20.70
CA VAL A 340 27.83 24.97 -20.36
C VAL A 340 27.69 24.19 -19.05
N ASN A 341 28.40 23.06 -18.91
CA ASN A 341 28.39 22.24 -17.69
C ASN A 341 29.45 22.73 -16.70
N THR A 342 29.08 22.96 -15.44
CA THR A 342 29.90 23.46 -14.33
C THR A 342 30.58 22.35 -13.53
N GLN A 343 30.27 21.08 -13.80
CA GLN A 343 30.77 19.92 -13.05
C GLN A 343 30.57 20.04 -11.53
N ALA A 344 29.44 20.54 -11.04
CA ALA A 344 29.16 20.51 -9.60
C ALA A 344 28.98 19.06 -9.05
N PRO A 345 28.84 18.84 -7.73
CA PRO A 345 28.31 17.58 -7.18
C PRO A 345 26.77 17.46 -7.37
N PRO A 346 26.16 16.27 -7.17
CA PRO A 346 24.71 16.09 -7.19
C PRO A 346 23.97 16.97 -6.16
N ASN A 347 22.68 17.21 -6.39
CA ASN A 347 21.79 17.80 -5.39
C ASN A 347 21.41 16.74 -4.33
N PRO A 348 21.09 17.13 -3.08
CA PRO A 348 20.66 16.18 -2.06
C PRO A 348 19.32 15.50 -2.43
N PRO A 349 19.10 14.25 -2.00
CA PRO A 349 17.79 13.62 -2.08
C PRO A 349 16.75 14.39 -1.25
N GLN A 350 15.48 14.26 -1.61
CA GLN A 350 14.38 15.01 -1.00
C GLN A 350 13.50 14.11 -0.12
N ARG A 351 12.75 14.71 0.81
CA ARG A 351 11.73 14.03 1.65
C ARG A 351 12.18 12.70 2.27
N VAL A 352 13.33 12.69 2.93
CA VAL A 352 13.81 11.52 3.68
C VAL A 352 12.83 11.18 4.78
N GLN A 353 12.49 9.90 4.93
CA GLN A 353 11.58 9.36 5.94
C GLN A 353 12.08 8.00 6.42
N ALA A 354 11.77 7.65 7.66
CA ALA A 354 12.09 6.35 8.25
C ALA A 354 10.82 5.70 8.81
N ARG A 355 10.70 4.38 8.66
CA ARG A 355 9.61 3.58 9.25
C ARG A 355 10.16 2.41 10.05
N GLU A 356 9.40 2.01 11.06
CA GLU A 356 9.70 0.86 11.91
C GLU A 356 9.71 -0.46 11.13
N THR A 357 10.59 -1.35 11.56
CA THR A 357 10.67 -2.73 11.06
C THR A 357 10.20 -3.75 12.10
N GLY A 358 9.94 -3.31 13.34
CA GLY A 358 9.54 -4.16 14.46
C GLY A 358 10.67 -4.96 15.09
N THR A 359 11.93 -4.68 14.74
CA THR A 359 13.10 -5.40 15.28
C THR A 359 13.75 -4.70 16.48
N GLY A 360 13.39 -3.45 16.77
CA GLY A 360 14.11 -2.60 17.74
C GLY A 360 15.50 -2.15 17.29
N HIS A 361 16.06 -2.72 16.22
CA HIS A 361 17.46 -2.51 15.83
C HIS A 361 17.64 -2.14 14.35
N SER A 362 16.54 -1.82 13.65
CA SER A 362 16.61 -1.39 12.26
C SER A 362 15.49 -0.42 11.89
N ALA A 363 15.72 0.33 10.81
CA ALA A 363 14.78 1.26 10.21
C ALA A 363 14.77 1.06 8.70
N LEU A 364 13.59 1.10 8.08
CA LEU A 364 13.49 1.20 6.63
C LEU A 364 13.40 2.67 6.25
N VAL A 365 14.49 3.19 5.68
CA VAL A 365 14.63 4.59 5.28
C VAL A 365 14.29 4.73 3.81
N SER A 366 13.53 5.76 3.43
CA SER A 366 13.13 6.04 2.05
C SER A 366 13.19 7.54 1.75
N TRP A 367 13.32 7.90 0.47
CA TRP A 367 13.43 9.29 0.02
C TRP A 367 12.88 9.47 -1.38
N GLN A 368 12.67 10.72 -1.77
CA GLN A 368 12.46 11.13 -3.15
C GLN A 368 13.81 11.41 -3.83
N PRO A 369 13.91 11.17 -5.15
CA PRO A 369 15.13 11.47 -5.90
C PRO A 369 15.58 12.92 -5.73
N SER A 370 16.86 13.18 -5.93
CA SER A 370 17.34 14.55 -6.10
C SER A 370 16.62 15.24 -7.28
N GLU A 371 16.61 16.57 -7.28
CA GLU A 371 15.97 17.38 -8.34
C GLU A 371 16.38 16.94 -9.76
N ILE A 372 15.49 17.14 -10.73
CA ILE A 372 15.65 16.66 -12.11
C ILE A 372 16.95 17.17 -12.76
N CYS A 373 17.38 18.40 -12.40
CA CYS A 373 18.68 18.95 -12.72
C CYS A 373 19.75 18.65 -11.66
N SER A 374 19.83 17.42 -11.15
CA SER A 374 21.00 16.93 -10.41
C SER A 374 21.96 16.19 -11.34
N ALA A 375 23.27 16.22 -11.05
CA ALA A 375 24.23 15.33 -11.71
C ALA A 375 23.74 13.87 -11.68
N PRO A 376 24.10 13.05 -12.68
CA PRO A 376 23.81 11.62 -12.67
C PRO A 376 24.25 10.99 -11.35
N ILE A 377 23.31 10.31 -10.70
CA ILE A 377 23.52 9.71 -9.38
C ILE A 377 23.97 8.27 -9.60
N ALA A 378 25.17 7.95 -9.12
CA ALA A 378 25.69 6.60 -9.06
C ALA A 378 25.01 5.81 -7.95
N LEU A 379 24.91 6.42 -6.76
CA LEU A 379 24.26 5.81 -5.60
C LEU A 379 23.81 6.86 -4.59
N TYR A 380 22.92 6.42 -3.71
CA TYR A 380 22.59 7.11 -2.48
C TYR A 380 23.25 6.42 -1.28
N ARG A 381 23.58 7.23 -0.27
CA ARG A 381 24.09 6.75 1.01
C ARG A 381 23.28 7.38 2.14
N ILE A 382 22.84 6.53 3.07
CA ILE A 382 22.19 6.94 4.31
C ILE A 382 23.27 7.08 5.37
N LEU A 383 23.22 8.17 6.12
CA LEU A 383 24.16 8.50 7.19
C LEU A 383 23.36 8.59 8.48
N TYR A 384 23.83 7.98 9.56
CA TYR A 384 23.10 7.96 10.82
C TYR A 384 24.03 8.02 12.04
N GLY A 385 23.49 8.50 13.15
CA GLY A 385 24.19 8.63 14.43
C GLY A 385 23.26 9.04 15.57
N GLN A 386 23.79 9.19 16.77
CA GLN A 386 23.00 9.48 17.99
C GLN A 386 23.02 10.95 18.41
N ARG A 387 23.68 11.81 17.62
CA ARG A 387 23.76 13.26 17.87
C ARG A 387 23.46 14.01 16.59
N ARG A 388 22.72 15.10 16.72
CA ARG A 388 22.36 15.99 15.61
C ARG A 388 23.60 16.41 14.81
N GLY A 389 23.58 16.18 13.50
CA GLY A 389 24.66 16.52 12.58
C GLY A 389 25.93 15.67 12.70
N VAL A 390 25.95 14.65 13.57
CA VAL A 390 27.11 13.75 13.77
C VAL A 390 26.70 12.34 13.39
N TYR A 391 27.15 11.92 12.21
CA TYR A 391 26.87 10.60 11.66
C TYR A 391 28.09 9.70 11.84
N THR A 392 27.92 8.63 12.61
CA THR A 392 28.99 7.69 12.97
C THR A 392 29.05 6.48 12.05
N ASP A 393 27.98 6.23 11.29
CA ASP A 393 27.83 5.05 10.44
C ASP A 393 27.01 5.40 9.18
N SER A 394 27.02 4.49 8.19
CA SER A 394 26.35 4.67 6.91
C SER A 394 25.93 3.37 6.22
N VAL A 395 24.86 3.43 5.44
CA VAL A 395 24.41 2.34 4.56
C VAL A 395 24.36 2.82 3.12
N GLU A 396 24.95 2.05 2.21
CA GLU A 396 24.83 2.30 0.77
C GLU A 396 23.56 1.66 0.22
N ALA A 397 22.77 2.44 -0.51
CA ALA A 397 21.50 1.98 -1.09
C ALA A 397 21.59 1.69 -2.60
N GLY A 398 22.76 1.94 -3.22
CA GLY A 398 22.86 1.94 -4.67
C GLY A 398 21.89 2.96 -5.29
N PRO A 399 21.26 2.66 -6.45
CA PRO A 399 20.28 3.52 -7.08
C PRO A 399 18.86 3.41 -6.48
N SER A 400 18.66 2.56 -5.47
CA SER A 400 17.37 2.41 -4.79
C SER A 400 16.95 3.72 -4.12
N LEU A 401 15.65 3.94 -3.96
CA LEU A 401 15.07 5.07 -3.19
C LEU A 401 14.69 4.69 -1.76
N GLN A 402 15.14 3.50 -1.33
CA GLN A 402 14.99 3.00 0.04
C GLN A 402 16.17 2.13 0.45
N ALA A 403 16.49 2.13 1.73
CA ALA A 403 17.55 1.31 2.34
C ALA A 403 17.13 0.81 3.72
N LEU A 404 17.51 -0.43 4.04
CA LEU A 404 17.41 -0.95 5.40
C LEU A 404 18.66 -0.52 6.19
N VAL A 405 18.45 0.29 7.23
CA VAL A 405 19.49 0.64 8.20
C VAL A 405 19.42 -0.34 9.36
N THR A 406 20.50 -1.06 9.65
CA THR A 406 20.59 -2.03 10.74
C THR A 406 21.59 -1.57 11.80
N GLY A 407 21.62 -2.24 12.96
CA GLY A 407 22.56 -1.90 14.04
C GLY A 407 22.16 -0.68 14.86
N LEU A 408 20.91 -0.22 14.74
CA LEU A 408 20.36 0.81 15.61
C LEU A 408 20.13 0.27 17.03
N GLN A 409 20.06 1.15 18.02
CA GLN A 409 19.77 0.80 19.40
C GLN A 409 18.31 1.07 19.76
N GLU A 410 17.62 0.04 20.26
CA GLU A 410 16.22 0.11 20.67
C GLU A 410 15.98 1.21 21.71
N GLY A 411 14.92 2.00 21.51
CA GLY A 411 14.54 3.08 22.44
C GLY A 411 15.47 4.31 22.42
N VAL A 412 16.56 4.29 21.66
CA VAL A 412 17.51 5.40 21.56
C VAL A 412 17.20 6.27 20.34
N LEU A 413 17.17 7.60 20.51
CA LEU A 413 16.99 8.55 19.42
C LEU A 413 18.19 8.55 18.47
N HIS A 414 17.94 8.27 17.20
CA HIS A 414 18.90 8.36 16.11
C HIS A 414 18.54 9.53 15.17
N TYR A 415 19.56 10.16 14.61
CA TYR A 415 19.50 11.18 13.58
C TYR A 415 19.95 10.56 12.27
N LEU A 416 19.13 10.70 11.22
CA LEU A 416 19.39 10.11 9.90
C LEU A 416 19.32 11.19 8.83
N THR A 417 20.20 11.10 7.84
CA THR A 417 20.13 11.89 6.61
C THR A 417 20.52 11.02 5.41
N ALA A 418 20.35 11.56 4.21
CA ALA A 418 20.73 10.92 2.97
C ALA A 418 21.59 11.86 2.12
N VAL A 419 22.48 11.29 1.32
CA VAL A 419 23.29 12.00 0.33
C VAL A 419 23.26 11.25 -1.00
N ALA A 420 23.40 12.00 -2.10
CA ALA A 420 23.59 11.45 -3.44
C ALA A 420 25.07 11.55 -3.82
N LEU A 421 25.58 10.54 -4.53
CA LEU A 421 26.94 10.50 -5.06
C LEU A 421 26.89 10.30 -6.56
N ASP A 422 27.74 11.01 -7.31
CA ASP A 422 27.89 10.81 -8.76
C ASP A 422 28.91 9.71 -9.10
N ASN A 423 29.09 9.44 -10.40
CA ASN A 423 30.05 8.46 -10.91
C ASN A 423 31.52 8.81 -10.61
N MET A 424 31.79 10.05 -10.18
CA MET A 424 33.11 10.52 -9.73
C MET A 424 33.23 10.48 -8.19
N ASN A 425 32.27 9.88 -7.50
CA ASN A 425 32.19 9.76 -6.05
C ASN A 425 32.11 11.12 -5.32
N ARG A 426 31.66 12.17 -6.01
CA ARG A 426 31.44 13.49 -5.43
C ARG A 426 30.06 13.52 -4.80
N ARG A 427 30.00 13.99 -3.56
CA ARG A 427 28.81 13.93 -2.71
C ARG A 427 28.02 15.24 -2.78
N SER A 428 26.70 15.12 -2.75
CA SER A 428 25.80 16.22 -2.47
C SER A 428 26.00 16.84 -1.07
N ALA A 429 25.29 17.94 -0.81
CA ALA A 429 24.97 18.35 0.55
C ALA A 429 24.13 17.27 1.27
N PHE A 430 23.95 17.41 2.59
CA PHE A 430 23.03 16.55 3.33
C PHE A 430 21.58 16.89 2.98
N ALA A 431 20.74 15.86 2.82
CA ALA A 431 19.30 16.05 2.86
C ALA A 431 18.86 16.56 4.24
N VAL A 432 17.61 17.03 4.33
CA VAL A 432 17.01 17.40 5.61
C VAL A 432 17.12 16.22 6.56
N GLU A 433 17.77 16.46 7.70
CA GLU A 433 17.96 15.46 8.74
C GLU A 433 16.62 15.14 9.41
N ILE A 434 16.37 13.86 9.65
CA ILE A 434 15.22 13.34 10.38
C ILE A 434 15.65 12.64 11.65
N THR A 435 14.71 12.45 12.57
CA THR A 435 14.91 11.67 13.79
C THR A 435 14.10 10.39 13.77
N PHE A 436 14.62 9.33 14.37
CA PHE A 436 13.95 8.04 14.47
C PHE A 436 14.39 7.30 15.74
N THR A 437 13.45 6.69 16.45
CA THR A 437 13.73 5.92 17.67
C THR A 437 13.18 4.51 17.46
N PRO A 438 14.03 3.53 17.09
CA PRO A 438 13.57 2.19 16.74
C PRO A 438 12.89 1.50 17.93
N ARG A 439 11.82 0.76 17.65
CA ARG A 439 11.09 -0.05 18.63
C ARG A 439 10.87 -1.47 18.12
N SER A 440 10.85 -2.43 19.05
CA SER A 440 10.42 -3.79 18.72
C SER A 440 8.90 -3.85 18.58
N ALA A 441 8.41 -4.80 17.79
CA ALA A 441 6.98 -5.11 17.79
C ALA A 441 6.57 -5.66 19.16
N PRO A 442 5.30 -5.50 19.58
CA PRO A 442 4.86 -6.00 20.87
C PRO A 442 5.09 -7.50 21.04
N PHE A 443 5.21 -7.95 22.29
CA PHE A 443 5.21 -9.36 22.64
C PHE A 443 3.88 -10.03 22.28
N ALA A 444 3.94 -11.33 21.99
CA ALA A 444 2.74 -12.10 21.76
C ALA A 444 1.86 -12.12 23.04
N PRO A 445 0.54 -11.86 22.92
CA PRO A 445 -0.39 -12.03 24.03
C PRO A 445 -0.30 -13.45 24.60
N GLN A 446 -0.35 -13.58 25.93
CA GLN A 446 -0.18 -14.85 26.62
C GLN A 446 -1.49 -15.33 27.26
N ALA A 447 -1.56 -16.65 27.52
CA ALA A 447 -2.67 -17.28 28.23
C ALA A 447 -4.06 -17.01 27.61
N LEU A 448 -4.17 -17.09 26.27
CA LEU A 448 -5.48 -17.03 25.61
C LEU A 448 -6.32 -18.25 26.00
N ALA A 449 -7.46 -17.99 26.61
CA ALA A 449 -8.44 -18.98 27.06
C ALA A 449 -9.87 -18.47 26.80
N ALA A 450 -10.88 -19.32 27.04
CA ALA A 450 -12.27 -18.95 26.88
C ALA A 450 -13.19 -19.61 27.91
N ARG A 451 -14.27 -18.90 28.27
CA ARG A 451 -15.44 -19.45 28.96
C ARG A 451 -16.52 -19.83 27.97
N HIS A 452 -17.27 -20.89 28.29
CA HIS A 452 -18.30 -21.42 27.42
C HIS A 452 -19.60 -20.61 27.55
N GLY A 453 -20.33 -20.49 26.45
CA GLY A 453 -21.67 -19.92 26.45
C GLY A 453 -22.51 -20.46 25.30
N LEU A 454 -23.83 -20.26 25.39
CA LEU A 454 -24.77 -20.67 24.35
C LEU A 454 -24.45 -19.94 23.04
N LEU A 455 -23.95 -20.69 22.05
CA LEU A 455 -23.60 -20.20 20.71
C LEU A 455 -22.68 -18.96 20.72
N GLN A 456 -21.79 -18.88 21.71
CA GLN A 456 -20.84 -17.78 21.87
C GLN A 456 -19.52 -18.25 22.49
N ALA A 457 -18.45 -17.47 22.34
CA ALA A 457 -17.16 -17.67 22.98
C ALA A 457 -16.77 -16.42 23.78
N LYS A 458 -16.52 -16.55 25.08
CA LYS A 458 -16.04 -15.46 25.93
C LYS A 458 -14.54 -15.60 26.12
N LEU A 459 -13.76 -14.97 25.25
CA LEU A 459 -12.30 -15.03 25.21
C LEU A 459 -11.68 -14.09 26.25
N TYR A 460 -10.55 -14.49 26.81
CA TYR A 460 -9.72 -13.64 27.67
C TYR A 460 -8.24 -14.03 27.57
N TRP A 461 -7.36 -13.07 27.81
CA TRP A 461 -5.90 -13.26 27.79
C TRP A 461 -5.21 -12.41 28.86
N ARG A 462 -3.92 -12.64 29.08
CA ARG A 462 -3.11 -11.82 29.99
C ARG A 462 -2.76 -10.48 29.33
N GLN A 463 -2.80 -9.40 30.10
CA GLN A 463 -2.37 -8.07 29.65
C GLN A 463 -0.90 -8.08 29.19
N ASN A 464 -0.64 -7.50 28.02
CA ASN A 464 0.69 -7.23 27.51
C ASN A 464 1.30 -6.01 28.25
N GLU A 465 2.58 -6.09 28.59
CA GLU A 465 3.35 -5.13 29.37
C GLU A 465 4.21 -4.19 28.49
N ASP A 466 4.05 -4.23 27.16
CA ASP A 466 4.71 -3.29 26.23
C ASP A 466 4.32 -1.83 26.51
N LEU A 467 5.32 -0.96 26.51
CA LEU A 467 5.19 0.45 26.94
C LEU A 467 4.34 1.31 25.99
N ASP A 468 4.19 0.90 24.74
CA ASP A 468 3.46 1.62 23.69
C ASP A 468 2.35 0.79 23.05
N LEU A 469 1.84 -0.20 23.79
CA LEU A 469 0.67 -0.98 23.41
C LEU A 469 -0.52 -0.07 23.10
N ALA A 470 -1.06 -0.19 21.89
CA ALA A 470 -2.29 0.48 21.46
C ALA A 470 -3.54 -0.41 21.62
N GLY A 471 -3.39 -1.74 21.55
CA GLY A 471 -4.48 -2.68 21.81
C GLY A 471 -4.28 -4.04 21.16
N TYR A 472 -5.37 -4.76 20.91
CA TYR A 472 -5.35 -6.13 20.42
C TYR A 472 -6.25 -6.37 19.19
N HIS A 473 -5.83 -7.34 18.37
CA HIS A 473 -6.67 -7.96 17.36
C HIS A 473 -6.99 -9.42 17.71
N VAL A 474 -8.25 -9.80 17.53
CA VAL A 474 -8.76 -11.15 17.74
C VAL A 474 -9.07 -11.76 16.39
N TYR A 475 -8.60 -12.98 16.21
CA TYR A 475 -8.80 -13.73 14.98
C TYR A 475 -9.49 -15.06 15.24
N ARG A 476 -10.31 -15.50 14.28
CA ARG A 476 -11.01 -16.79 14.30
C ARG A 476 -10.82 -17.55 13.00
N SER A 477 -10.67 -18.88 13.10
CA SER A 477 -10.66 -19.79 11.96
C SER A 477 -11.50 -21.04 12.21
N ALA A 478 -11.91 -21.71 11.13
CA ALA A 478 -12.42 -23.09 11.16
C ALA A 478 -11.29 -24.14 11.10
N SER A 479 -10.04 -23.72 10.88
CA SER A 479 -8.85 -24.58 10.80
C SER A 479 -7.79 -24.17 11.84
N PRO A 480 -7.07 -25.12 12.45
CA PRO A 480 -6.04 -24.82 13.45
C PRO A 480 -4.80 -24.14 12.88
N ILE A 481 -4.60 -24.14 11.56
CA ILE A 481 -3.33 -23.72 10.93
C ILE A 481 -3.48 -22.55 9.95
N ALA A 482 -4.66 -22.30 9.41
CA ALA A 482 -4.87 -21.31 8.35
C ALA A 482 -6.30 -20.74 8.39
N GLY A 483 -6.59 -19.70 7.61
CA GLY A 483 -7.95 -19.14 7.47
C GLY A 483 -8.42 -18.25 8.61
N PHE A 484 -7.49 -17.70 9.40
CA PHE A 484 -7.80 -16.79 10.50
C PHE A 484 -8.31 -15.44 9.97
N ALA A 485 -9.59 -15.17 10.17
CA ALA A 485 -10.24 -13.90 9.87
C ALA A 485 -10.27 -13.01 11.12
N LYS A 486 -9.98 -11.72 10.94
CA LYS A 486 -10.02 -10.71 12.01
C LYS A 486 -11.47 -10.42 12.40
N LEU A 487 -11.77 -10.38 13.69
CA LEU A 487 -13.12 -10.18 14.22
C LEU A 487 -13.43 -8.73 14.59
N ASN A 488 -12.43 -7.98 15.09
CA ASN A 488 -12.60 -6.59 15.49
C ASN A 488 -12.08 -5.61 14.43
N SER A 489 -12.83 -4.53 14.19
CA SER A 489 -12.43 -3.44 13.29
C SER A 489 -11.53 -2.41 14.01
N ALA A 490 -11.91 -2.01 15.22
CA ALA A 490 -11.12 -1.17 16.12
C ALA A 490 -10.26 -2.01 17.07
N LEU A 491 -9.12 -1.47 17.50
CA LEU A 491 -8.25 -2.11 18.49
C LEU A 491 -9.00 -2.28 19.82
N LEU A 492 -8.87 -3.46 20.42
CA LEU A 492 -9.41 -3.74 21.74
C LEU A 492 -8.39 -3.25 22.79
N VAL A 493 -8.84 -2.47 23.77
CA VAL A 493 -8.01 -2.05 24.91
C VAL A 493 -8.15 -3.00 26.10
N ASP A 494 -9.30 -3.67 26.20
CA ASP A 494 -9.56 -4.69 27.22
C ASP A 494 -8.89 -6.03 26.87
N THR A 495 -8.71 -6.88 27.88
CA THR A 495 -8.15 -8.24 27.74
C THR A 495 -9.22 -9.32 27.57
N THR A 496 -10.43 -8.92 27.18
CA THR A 496 -11.57 -9.82 26.97
C THR A 496 -12.29 -9.50 25.67
N TYR A 497 -12.86 -10.53 25.03
CA TYR A 497 -13.66 -10.38 23.83
C TYR A 497 -14.75 -11.43 23.77
N VAL A 498 -15.97 -11.04 23.38
CA VAL A 498 -17.08 -11.99 23.20
C VAL A 498 -17.40 -12.14 21.72
N ASP A 499 -17.28 -13.36 21.21
CA ASP A 499 -17.71 -13.73 19.86
C ASP A 499 -19.11 -14.34 19.93
N TYR A 500 -20.07 -13.74 19.23
CA TYR A 500 -21.49 -14.09 19.26
C TYR A 500 -21.93 -14.80 17.98
N GLY A 501 -23.06 -15.52 18.04
CA GLY A 501 -23.71 -16.07 16.84
C GLY A 501 -22.93 -17.22 16.21
N LEU A 502 -22.20 -17.99 17.02
CA LEU A 502 -21.49 -19.17 16.59
C LEU A 502 -22.45 -20.31 16.26
N SER A 503 -22.03 -21.25 15.41
CA SER A 503 -22.70 -22.55 15.28
C SER A 503 -22.07 -23.58 16.20
N SER A 504 -22.58 -24.81 16.21
CA SER A 504 -22.00 -25.94 16.96
C SER A 504 -20.66 -26.45 16.39
N ALA A 505 -20.10 -25.77 15.38
CA ALA A 505 -18.80 -26.10 14.80
C ALA A 505 -17.64 -25.79 15.77
N ARG A 506 -16.49 -26.40 15.49
CA ARG A 506 -15.24 -26.09 16.18
C ARG A 506 -14.58 -24.87 15.52
N TYR A 507 -14.09 -23.97 16.37
CA TYR A 507 -13.37 -22.76 15.99
C TYR A 507 -11.99 -22.71 16.65
N TYR A 508 -11.10 -21.96 16.03
CA TYR A 508 -9.75 -21.71 16.51
C TYR A 508 -9.54 -20.22 16.65
N TYR A 509 -9.05 -19.78 17.81
CA TYR A 509 -8.81 -18.37 18.11
C TYR A 509 -7.34 -18.09 18.34
N LYS A 510 -6.91 -16.88 17.96
CA LYS A 510 -5.62 -16.33 18.33
C LYS A 510 -5.75 -14.82 18.51
N VAL A 511 -4.89 -14.25 19.33
CA VAL A 511 -4.85 -12.81 19.61
C VAL A 511 -3.44 -12.28 19.34
N THR A 512 -3.36 -11.07 18.80
CA THR A 512 -2.12 -10.31 18.62
C THR A 512 -2.25 -8.97 19.34
N ALA A 513 -1.12 -8.44 19.78
CA ALA A 513 -0.98 -7.09 20.30
C ALA A 513 -0.54 -6.16 19.17
N VAL A 514 -0.94 -4.89 19.25
CA VAL A 514 -0.61 -3.85 18.29
C VAL A 514 -0.09 -2.63 19.05
N ASP A 515 1.03 -2.06 18.62
CA ASP A 515 1.58 -0.84 19.20
C ASP A 515 0.97 0.45 18.63
N SER A 516 1.36 1.59 19.20
CA SER A 516 0.95 2.93 18.76
C SER A 516 1.39 3.31 17.34
N THR A 517 2.33 2.57 16.74
CA THR A 517 2.80 2.76 15.36
C THR A 517 2.07 1.85 14.36
N GLY A 518 1.28 0.89 14.87
CA GLY A 518 0.51 -0.07 14.08
C GLY A 518 1.24 -1.39 13.81
N LEU A 519 2.38 -1.67 14.45
CA LEU A 519 3.05 -2.95 14.32
C LEU A 519 2.34 -4.03 15.13
N GLU A 520 2.17 -5.20 14.53
CA GLU A 520 1.45 -6.32 15.12
C GLU A 520 2.43 -7.40 15.61
N SER A 521 2.19 -7.90 16.82
CA SER A 521 2.98 -8.94 17.46
C SER A 521 2.87 -10.28 16.75
N PRO A 522 3.76 -11.25 17.04
CA PRO A 522 3.45 -12.66 16.86
C PRO A 522 2.14 -13.03 17.60
N ALA A 523 1.46 -14.06 17.12
CA ALA A 523 0.20 -14.49 17.73
C ALA A 523 0.41 -15.21 19.06
N SER A 524 -0.61 -15.12 19.92
CA SER A 524 -0.76 -15.97 21.10
C SER A 524 -0.76 -17.47 20.77
N ASN A 525 -0.89 -18.32 21.79
CA ASN A 525 -1.30 -19.72 21.59
C ASN A 525 -2.61 -19.79 20.78
N ILE A 526 -2.75 -20.83 19.96
CA ILE A 526 -3.99 -21.10 19.23
C ILE A 526 -4.96 -21.85 20.16
N LEU A 527 -6.10 -21.24 20.44
CA LEU A 527 -7.15 -21.80 21.28
C LEU A 527 -8.15 -22.59 20.43
N SER A 528 -8.28 -23.89 20.66
CA SER A 528 -9.36 -24.72 20.11
C SER A 528 -10.61 -24.56 20.98
N TYR A 529 -11.74 -24.21 20.38
CA TYR A 529 -12.98 -23.91 21.11
C TYR A 529 -14.21 -24.43 20.37
N ARG A 530 -15.18 -24.95 21.12
CA ARG A 530 -16.51 -25.32 20.62
C ARG A 530 -17.56 -24.75 21.56
N PRO A 531 -18.56 -24.00 21.07
CA PRO A 531 -19.58 -23.41 21.91
C PRO A 531 -20.59 -24.46 22.41
N ILE A 532 -21.30 -24.12 23.48
CA ILE A 532 -22.48 -24.87 23.91
C ILE A 532 -23.59 -24.61 22.89
N ALA A 533 -24.23 -25.66 22.39
CA ALA A 533 -25.23 -25.58 21.31
C ALA A 533 -26.59 -26.19 21.68
N LEU A 534 -26.64 -27.19 22.57
CA LEU A 534 -27.89 -27.85 23.01
C LEU A 534 -28.81 -28.28 21.84
N GLU A 535 -28.22 -28.79 20.77
CA GLU A 535 -28.91 -29.16 19.53
C GLU A 535 -29.26 -30.66 19.44
N ARG A 536 -28.62 -31.50 20.25
CA ARG A 536 -28.84 -32.96 20.31
C ARG A 536 -29.73 -33.33 21.49
N GLY A 537 -30.26 -34.56 21.47
CA GLY A 537 -31.14 -35.12 22.49
C GLY A 537 -30.42 -35.38 23.82
N VAL A 538 -30.53 -36.60 24.33
CA VAL A 538 -29.93 -37.02 25.59
C VAL A 538 -28.54 -37.63 25.34
N LEU A 539 -27.56 -37.34 26.19
CA LEU A 539 -26.31 -38.09 26.26
C LEU A 539 -26.28 -38.89 27.57
N LEU A 540 -26.25 -40.21 27.45
CA LEU A 540 -25.93 -41.11 28.54
C LEU A 540 -24.40 -41.18 28.69
N ILE A 541 -23.91 -40.87 29.88
CA ILE A 541 -22.50 -40.84 30.23
C ILE A 541 -22.24 -41.94 31.24
N ASP A 542 -21.42 -42.90 30.82
CA ASP A 542 -20.82 -43.93 31.66
C ASP A 542 -19.38 -43.55 31.99
N GLU A 543 -19.04 -43.43 33.27
CA GLU A 543 -17.73 -42.95 33.75
C GLU A 543 -16.79 -44.03 34.29
N THR A 544 -17.19 -45.31 34.30
CA THR A 544 -16.59 -46.28 35.22
C THR A 544 -15.93 -47.49 34.55
N ARG A 545 -15.23 -48.32 35.36
CA ARG A 545 -14.61 -49.55 34.88
C ARG A 545 -15.63 -50.67 34.93
N ASP A 546 -15.76 -51.36 33.80
CA ASP A 546 -16.55 -52.56 33.61
C ASP A 546 -16.36 -53.53 34.78
N GLY A 547 -17.45 -53.81 35.50
CA GLY A 547 -17.44 -54.79 36.58
C GLY A 547 -17.22 -56.21 36.07
N ASN A 548 -16.99 -57.13 37.00
CA ASN A 548 -16.67 -58.52 36.68
C ASN A 548 -17.90 -59.41 36.39
N GLY A 549 -19.10 -58.82 36.28
CA GLY A 549 -20.35 -59.54 36.04
C GLY A 549 -20.95 -60.20 37.29
N SER A 550 -20.40 -59.94 38.48
CA SER A 550 -20.97 -60.43 39.74
C SER A 550 -22.16 -59.58 40.18
N GLN A 551 -23.02 -60.12 41.06
CA GLN A 551 -24.16 -59.37 41.62
C GLN A 551 -23.74 -58.07 42.33
N ALA A 552 -22.53 -58.02 42.91
CA ALA A 552 -21.99 -56.84 43.57
C ALA A 552 -21.27 -55.86 42.61
N SER A 553 -20.97 -56.29 41.39
CA SER A 553 -20.17 -55.56 40.40
C SER A 553 -20.62 -56.01 38.99
N PRO A 554 -21.75 -55.47 38.49
CA PRO A 554 -22.31 -55.87 37.20
C PRO A 554 -21.33 -55.55 36.07
N SER A 555 -21.37 -56.33 34.99
CA SER A 555 -20.55 -56.06 33.80
C SER A 555 -21.10 -54.88 33.00
N ASP A 556 -20.24 -54.21 32.23
CA ASP A 556 -20.57 -53.16 31.24
C ASP A 556 -21.86 -53.48 30.46
N ALA A 557 -21.87 -54.64 29.80
CA ALA A 557 -23.00 -55.09 28.98
C ALA A 557 -24.33 -55.24 29.75
N GLN A 558 -24.28 -55.52 31.07
CA GLN A 558 -25.49 -55.60 31.89
C GLN A 558 -26.03 -54.20 32.23
N VAL A 559 -25.13 -53.25 32.45
CA VAL A 559 -25.45 -51.87 32.81
C VAL A 559 -25.92 -51.10 31.58
N ASP A 560 -25.22 -51.25 30.45
CA ASP A 560 -25.62 -50.73 29.14
C ASP A 560 -27.03 -51.20 28.78
N ASP A 561 -27.28 -52.51 28.84
CA ASP A 561 -28.57 -53.11 28.50
C ASP A 561 -29.70 -52.62 29.43
N TYR A 562 -29.39 -52.35 30.70
CA TYR A 562 -30.33 -51.72 31.63
C TYR A 562 -30.65 -50.27 31.25
N TYR A 563 -29.64 -49.43 31.00
CA TYR A 563 -29.87 -48.02 30.67
C TYR A 563 -30.46 -47.83 29.26
N GLN A 564 -30.13 -48.72 28.32
CA GLN A 564 -30.80 -48.82 27.01
C GLN A 564 -32.29 -49.03 27.16
N ARG A 565 -32.68 -49.94 28.04
CA ARG A 565 -34.08 -50.15 28.37
C ARG A 565 -34.67 -48.96 29.13
N LEU A 566 -34.00 -48.47 30.16
CA LEU A 566 -34.46 -47.33 30.97
C LEU A 566 -34.78 -46.11 30.12
N LEU A 567 -33.92 -45.81 29.14
CA LEU A 567 -34.04 -44.65 28.26
C LEU A 567 -34.70 -44.96 26.92
N ALA A 568 -35.29 -46.15 26.73
CA ALA A 568 -35.86 -46.59 25.44
C ALA A 568 -36.94 -45.66 24.86
N SER A 569 -37.54 -44.78 25.68
CA SER A 569 -38.51 -43.76 25.28
C SER A 569 -37.88 -42.45 24.81
N PHE A 570 -36.56 -42.30 24.94
CA PHE A 570 -35.78 -41.14 24.53
C PHE A 570 -34.86 -41.50 23.36
N GLU A 571 -34.62 -40.53 22.47
CA GLU A 571 -33.49 -40.60 21.56
C GLU A 571 -32.23 -40.14 22.32
N PHE A 572 -31.30 -41.07 22.53
CA PHE A 572 -30.08 -40.80 23.26
C PHE A 572 -28.85 -41.36 22.55
N SER A 573 -27.70 -40.74 22.84
CA SER A 573 -26.38 -41.25 22.48
C SER A 573 -25.67 -41.71 23.74
N GLU A 574 -24.71 -42.61 23.58
CA GLU A 574 -23.90 -43.12 24.69
C GLU A 574 -22.47 -42.61 24.59
N TYR A 575 -21.88 -42.37 25.75
CA TYR A 575 -20.49 -42.01 25.89
C TYR A 575 -19.87 -42.79 27.05
N ASP A 576 -18.94 -43.67 26.70
CA ASP A 576 -18.13 -44.45 27.64
C ASP A 576 -16.79 -43.76 27.85
N ALA A 577 -16.56 -43.28 29.07
CA ALA A 577 -15.38 -42.52 29.46
C ALA A 577 -14.08 -43.34 29.47
N ARG A 578 -14.17 -44.67 29.49
CA ARG A 578 -13.02 -45.59 29.46
C ARG A 578 -12.55 -45.86 28.04
N LYS A 579 -13.46 -45.94 27.06
CA LYS A 579 -13.14 -46.23 25.66
C LYS A 579 -12.58 -45.00 24.92
N SER A 580 -12.94 -43.79 25.33
CA SER A 580 -12.50 -42.53 24.70
C SER A 580 -12.34 -41.45 25.77
N GLY A 581 -11.18 -40.80 25.95
CA GLY A 581 -11.07 -39.70 26.93
C GLY A 581 -12.05 -38.55 26.64
N ALA A 582 -12.75 -38.03 27.65
CA ALA A 582 -13.91 -37.14 27.47
C ALA A 582 -13.55 -35.80 26.84
N PRO A 583 -14.06 -35.48 25.64
CA PRO A 583 -13.96 -34.13 25.14
C PRO A 583 -15.19 -33.36 25.65
N TYR A 584 -15.02 -32.58 26.73
CA TYR A 584 -16.08 -31.70 27.29
C TYR A 584 -16.76 -30.83 26.23
N ASP A 585 -16.04 -30.51 25.16
CA ASP A 585 -16.58 -29.80 23.99
C ASP A 585 -17.74 -30.51 23.27
N THR A 586 -17.91 -31.81 23.47
CA THR A 586 -18.99 -32.61 22.87
C THR A 586 -20.22 -32.68 23.77
N LEU A 587 -20.04 -32.57 25.10
CA LEU A 587 -21.14 -32.55 26.07
C LEU A 587 -22.08 -31.36 25.80
N GLY A 588 -21.52 -30.20 25.47
CA GLY A 588 -22.27 -28.96 25.23
C GLY A 588 -23.20 -29.01 24.02
N LEU A 589 -23.15 -30.07 23.21
CA LEU A 589 -24.07 -30.26 22.09
C LEU A 589 -25.42 -30.83 22.52
N TYR A 590 -25.48 -31.54 23.64
CA TYR A 590 -26.68 -32.25 24.08
C TYR A 590 -27.52 -31.39 25.01
N ARG A 591 -28.85 -31.52 24.92
CA ARG A 591 -29.79 -30.78 25.77
C ARG A 591 -29.83 -31.30 27.20
N ALA A 592 -29.59 -32.60 27.36
CA ALA A 592 -29.62 -33.26 28.65
C ALA A 592 -28.47 -34.26 28.74
N LEU A 593 -27.80 -34.25 29.90
CA LEU A 593 -26.79 -35.23 30.26
C LEU A 593 -27.38 -36.14 31.34
N VAL A 594 -27.37 -37.45 31.10
CA VAL A 594 -27.66 -38.48 32.10
C VAL A 594 -26.32 -39.06 32.51
N TRP A 595 -25.89 -38.74 33.72
CA TRP A 595 -24.59 -39.13 34.25
C TRP A 595 -24.80 -40.25 35.25
N HIS A 596 -24.43 -41.47 34.87
CA HIS A 596 -24.47 -42.59 35.80
C HIS A 596 -23.07 -42.97 36.26
N HIS A 597 -23.00 -43.45 37.50
CA HIS A 597 -21.76 -43.92 38.10
C HIS A 597 -21.99 -45.28 38.78
N ASP A 598 -21.38 -46.34 38.27
CA ASP A 598 -21.64 -47.71 38.74
C ASP A 598 -20.45 -48.38 39.46
N ASP A 599 -19.35 -47.65 39.68
CA ASP A 599 -18.20 -48.13 40.47
C ASP A 599 -18.31 -47.67 41.95
N PRO A 600 -18.27 -48.58 42.94
CA PRO A 600 -18.31 -48.22 44.35
C PRO A 600 -16.97 -47.69 44.90
N THR A 601 -15.86 -47.89 44.18
CA THR A 601 -14.49 -47.65 44.66
C THR A 601 -13.79 -46.45 44.04
N ASN A 602 -14.13 -46.08 42.80
CA ASN A 602 -13.57 -44.91 42.14
C ASN A 602 -14.57 -43.75 42.16
N SER A 603 -14.09 -42.50 42.12
CA SER A 603 -14.98 -41.33 41.99
C SER A 603 -14.60 -40.52 40.77
N ALA A 604 -15.52 -40.36 39.83
CA ALA A 604 -15.44 -39.36 38.81
C ALA A 604 -16.57 -38.34 39.05
N ALA A 605 -16.19 -37.11 39.37
CA ALA A 605 -17.10 -35.97 39.24
C ALA A 605 -16.96 -35.46 37.80
N PRO A 606 -17.94 -34.72 37.26
CA PRO A 606 -17.79 -34.10 35.95
C PRO A 606 -16.48 -33.35 35.84
N GLY A 607 -15.55 -33.87 35.02
CA GLY A 607 -14.14 -33.52 35.17
C GLY A 607 -13.75 -32.11 34.69
N SER A 608 -14.73 -31.24 34.40
CA SER A 608 -14.56 -29.78 34.49
C SER A 608 -15.79 -29.12 35.10
N ARG A 609 -15.67 -28.70 36.36
CA ARG A 609 -16.71 -27.96 37.10
C ARG A 609 -17.05 -26.63 36.42
N GLU A 610 -16.06 -25.98 35.81
CA GLU A 610 -16.23 -24.72 35.09
C GLU A 610 -17.08 -24.91 33.82
N PHE A 611 -16.81 -25.98 33.06
CA PHE A 611 -17.61 -26.32 31.89
C PHE A 611 -19.06 -26.64 32.29
N MET A 612 -19.26 -27.43 33.35
CA MET A 612 -20.61 -27.80 33.81
C MET A 612 -21.39 -26.59 34.32
N ALA A 613 -20.71 -25.65 34.99
CA ALA A 613 -21.30 -24.38 35.38
C ALA A 613 -21.77 -23.59 34.14
N ASP A 614 -20.92 -23.48 33.12
CA ASP A 614 -21.26 -22.80 31.87
C ASP A 614 -22.38 -23.52 31.10
N TYR A 615 -22.40 -24.86 31.11
CA TYR A 615 -23.45 -25.70 30.51
C TYR A 615 -24.82 -25.49 31.16
N LEU A 616 -24.88 -25.55 32.49
CA LEU A 616 -26.12 -25.32 33.25
C LEU A 616 -26.58 -23.86 33.13
N ALA A 617 -25.65 -22.90 33.11
CA ALA A 617 -25.96 -21.50 32.87
C ALA A 617 -26.48 -21.24 31.44
N ALA A 618 -26.07 -22.07 30.47
CA ALA A 618 -26.57 -22.03 29.10
C ALA A 618 -27.94 -22.73 28.92
N GLY A 619 -28.51 -23.32 29.98
CA GLY A 619 -29.81 -23.99 29.96
C GLY A 619 -29.75 -25.50 29.72
N GLY A 620 -28.56 -26.10 29.81
CA GLY A 620 -28.40 -27.54 29.77
C GLY A 620 -29.04 -28.24 30.98
N LYS A 621 -29.46 -29.49 30.79
CA LYS A 621 -30.07 -30.32 31.84
C LYS A 621 -29.11 -31.41 32.31
N LEU A 622 -29.20 -31.82 33.58
CA LEU A 622 -28.33 -32.82 34.18
C LEU A 622 -29.10 -33.76 35.11
N LEU A 623 -29.03 -35.07 34.88
CA LEU A 623 -29.43 -36.11 35.82
C LEU A 623 -28.16 -36.79 36.36
N LEU A 624 -27.97 -36.74 37.67
CA LEU A 624 -26.88 -37.40 38.38
C LEU A 624 -27.43 -38.62 39.13
N SER A 625 -26.88 -39.81 38.87
CA SER A 625 -27.30 -41.05 39.51
C SER A 625 -26.10 -42.00 39.69
N GLY A 626 -26.13 -42.88 40.70
CA GLY A 626 -25.07 -43.88 40.88
C GLY A 626 -24.59 -44.10 42.31
N TRP A 627 -23.66 -45.04 42.47
CA TRP A 627 -23.06 -45.42 43.77
C TRP A 627 -22.06 -44.41 44.32
N ASN A 628 -21.30 -43.73 43.45
CA ASN A 628 -20.27 -42.79 43.91
C ASN A 628 -20.39 -41.41 43.26
N VAL A 629 -21.61 -41.01 42.91
CA VAL A 629 -21.92 -39.78 42.16
C VAL A 629 -21.44 -38.50 42.87
N MET A 630 -21.37 -38.50 44.21
CA MET A 630 -20.83 -37.38 44.98
C MET A 630 -19.36 -37.56 45.38
N GLY A 631 -18.71 -38.68 45.05
CA GLY A 631 -17.39 -39.05 45.59
C GLY A 631 -16.31 -37.97 45.34
N GLY A 632 -16.28 -37.39 44.13
CA GLY A 632 -15.33 -36.33 43.77
C GLY A 632 -15.62 -34.98 44.46
N PHE A 633 -16.82 -34.79 45.00
CA PHE A 633 -17.15 -33.66 45.87
C PHE A 633 -16.86 -33.97 47.34
N MET A 634 -16.90 -35.23 47.75
CA MET A 634 -16.69 -35.64 49.15
C MET A 634 -15.21 -35.68 49.57
N LEU A 635 -14.27 -35.83 48.62
CA LEU A 635 -12.83 -35.95 48.90
C LEU A 635 -12.50 -37.04 49.95
N GLY A 636 -13.21 -38.16 49.90
CA GLY A 636 -13.05 -39.28 50.84
C GLY A 636 -13.79 -39.14 52.18
N ALA A 637 -14.52 -38.03 52.41
CA ALA A 637 -15.33 -37.87 53.60
C ALA A 637 -16.63 -38.69 53.56
N VAL A 638 -17.12 -39.12 54.73
CA VAL A 638 -18.44 -39.76 54.89
C VAL A 638 -19.58 -38.75 54.97
N SER A 639 -19.27 -37.49 55.26
CA SER A 639 -20.20 -36.36 55.21
C SER A 639 -19.46 -35.09 54.79
N ARG A 640 -20.10 -34.23 54.02
CA ARG A 640 -19.55 -32.92 53.65
C ARG A 640 -20.64 -31.87 53.53
N THR A 641 -20.36 -30.69 54.09
CA THR A 641 -21.14 -29.46 53.93
C THR A 641 -20.48 -28.59 52.87
N PHE A 642 -21.28 -27.97 52.00
CA PHE A 642 -20.88 -27.08 50.92
C PHE A 642 -21.41 -25.67 51.20
N THR A 643 -20.70 -24.67 50.70
CA THR A 643 -21.00 -23.25 50.91
C THR A 643 -21.07 -22.50 49.59
N ALA A 644 -21.54 -21.25 49.61
CA ALA A 644 -21.57 -20.41 48.41
C ALA A 644 -20.17 -20.31 47.76
N GLY A 645 -20.10 -20.52 46.44
CA GLY A 645 -18.86 -20.69 45.69
C GLY A 645 -18.50 -22.14 45.38
N ASP A 646 -19.03 -23.11 46.13
CA ASP A 646 -18.90 -24.53 45.80
C ASP A 646 -19.90 -24.93 44.71
N PHE A 647 -19.44 -25.66 43.68
CA PHE A 647 -20.31 -26.14 42.59
C PHE A 647 -21.53 -26.92 43.09
N ALA A 648 -21.35 -27.78 44.11
CA ALA A 648 -22.44 -28.56 44.68
C ALA A 648 -23.50 -27.69 45.36
N PHE A 649 -23.09 -26.57 45.96
CA PHE A 649 -24.02 -25.62 46.57
C PHE A 649 -24.71 -24.74 45.53
N ASP A 650 -23.93 -24.13 44.62
CA ASP A 650 -24.43 -23.12 43.69
C ASP A 650 -25.26 -23.72 42.55
N TYR A 651 -24.84 -24.86 42.00
CA TYR A 651 -25.45 -25.47 40.81
C TYR A 651 -26.31 -26.69 41.13
N LEU A 652 -25.84 -27.58 42.02
CA LEU A 652 -26.60 -28.77 42.42
C LEU A 652 -27.61 -28.51 43.54
N GLN A 653 -27.48 -27.41 44.31
CA GLN A 653 -28.29 -27.12 45.50
C GLN A 653 -28.19 -28.17 46.63
N ILE A 654 -26.97 -28.60 46.94
CA ILE A 654 -26.67 -29.47 48.09
C ILE A 654 -26.00 -28.62 49.18
N ASP A 655 -26.63 -28.56 50.35
CA ASP A 655 -26.03 -27.96 51.55
C ASP A 655 -25.09 -28.98 52.20
N THR A 656 -25.63 -30.15 52.55
CA THR A 656 -24.83 -31.23 53.15
C THR A 656 -25.19 -32.58 52.51
N THR A 657 -24.23 -33.48 52.37
CA THR A 657 -24.49 -34.87 51.96
C THR A 657 -23.77 -35.85 52.87
N TRP A 658 -24.31 -37.06 52.96
CA TRP A 658 -23.80 -38.18 53.72
C TRP A 658 -23.68 -39.41 52.81
N LYS A 659 -22.56 -40.10 52.87
CA LYS A 659 -22.34 -41.43 52.26
C LYS A 659 -22.54 -42.48 53.34
N THR A 660 -23.56 -43.32 53.21
CA THR A 660 -23.82 -44.40 54.19
C THR A 660 -23.21 -45.72 53.72
N SER A 661 -22.30 -46.27 54.53
CA SER A 661 -21.79 -47.64 54.37
C SER A 661 -22.70 -48.70 55.02
N GLU A 662 -23.70 -48.25 55.80
CA GLU A 662 -24.66 -49.11 56.50
C GLU A 662 -25.89 -49.41 55.63
N VAL A 663 -26.24 -50.69 55.64
CA VAL A 663 -27.02 -51.40 54.63
C VAL A 663 -28.50 -51.52 55.00
N GLN A 664 -29.21 -50.40 55.20
CA GLN A 664 -30.66 -50.43 55.52
C GLN A 664 -31.56 -50.07 54.34
N PHE A 665 -31.02 -49.67 53.19
CA PHE A 665 -31.81 -49.15 52.07
C PHE A 665 -32.75 -50.24 51.49
N ALA A 666 -34.04 -49.93 51.41
CA ALA A 666 -35.06 -50.81 50.86
C ALA A 666 -35.74 -50.21 49.61
N ALA A 667 -36.01 -48.91 49.64
CA ALA A 667 -36.68 -48.19 48.56
C ALA A 667 -36.43 -46.68 48.66
N ALA A 668 -36.60 -45.98 47.55
CA ALA A 668 -36.78 -44.55 47.48
C ALA A 668 -38.28 -44.24 47.40
N THR A 669 -38.86 -43.79 48.51
CA THR A 669 -40.29 -43.46 48.58
C THR A 669 -40.55 -42.08 48.03
N ALA A 670 -41.50 -41.94 47.10
CA ALA A 670 -41.83 -40.70 46.44
C ALA A 670 -42.46 -39.69 47.42
N VAL A 671 -41.99 -38.45 47.34
CA VAL A 671 -42.51 -37.30 48.09
C VAL A 671 -43.13 -36.28 47.14
N ALA A 672 -42.57 -36.15 45.93
CA ALA A 672 -43.06 -35.22 44.93
C ALA A 672 -44.31 -35.78 44.21
N PRO A 673 -45.30 -34.92 43.89
CA PRO A 673 -46.43 -35.34 43.06
C PRO A 673 -45.92 -35.78 41.68
N ASN A 674 -46.52 -36.86 41.16
CA ASN A 674 -46.20 -37.53 39.88
C ASN A 674 -44.96 -38.44 39.87
N TYR A 675 -44.38 -38.74 41.03
CA TYR A 675 -43.36 -39.78 41.17
C TYR A 675 -43.95 -40.99 41.91
N ASN A 676 -43.51 -42.20 41.54
CA ASN A 676 -43.85 -43.44 42.21
C ASN A 676 -42.68 -43.91 43.07
N ASP A 677 -42.95 -44.74 44.07
CA ASP A 677 -41.89 -45.39 44.86
C ASP A 677 -41.00 -46.23 43.94
N VAL A 678 -39.70 -46.21 44.20
CA VAL A 678 -38.69 -46.99 43.48
C VAL A 678 -38.04 -47.96 44.45
N HIS A 679 -38.37 -49.23 44.32
CA HIS A 679 -37.92 -50.30 45.19
C HIS A 679 -36.62 -50.93 44.70
N MET A 680 -35.84 -51.44 45.64
CA MET A 680 -34.67 -52.26 45.35
C MET A 680 -35.09 -53.56 44.64
N ASP A 681 -34.38 -53.92 43.57
CA ASP A 681 -34.60 -55.16 42.83
C ASP A 681 -34.07 -56.36 43.62
N SER A 682 -34.99 -57.20 44.10
CA SER A 682 -34.68 -58.40 44.90
C SER A 682 -33.92 -59.48 44.13
N LEU A 683 -33.84 -59.42 42.79
CA LEU A 683 -33.05 -60.34 41.96
C LEU A 683 -31.59 -59.88 41.83
N LYS A 684 -31.36 -58.57 41.86
CA LYS A 684 -30.01 -57.97 41.82
C LYS A 684 -29.40 -57.80 43.20
N ALA A 685 -30.25 -57.66 44.22
CA ALA A 685 -29.83 -57.37 45.59
C ALA A 685 -30.35 -58.38 46.63
N PRO A 686 -29.82 -59.61 46.59
CA PRO A 686 -29.36 -60.27 47.79
C PRO A 686 -27.85 -60.53 47.68
N ILE A 687 -27.06 -59.45 47.60
CA ILE A 687 -25.60 -59.49 47.45
C ILE A 687 -24.96 -60.13 48.71
N PRO A 688 -24.43 -61.36 48.65
CA PRO A 688 -24.01 -62.09 49.84
C PRO A 688 -22.86 -61.41 50.59
N GLN A 689 -21.95 -60.77 49.85
CA GLN A 689 -20.83 -60.02 50.44
C GLN A 689 -21.29 -58.81 51.26
N TRP A 690 -22.53 -58.35 51.03
CA TRP A 690 -23.14 -57.20 51.68
C TRP A 690 -24.37 -57.57 52.51
N ASN A 691 -24.49 -58.83 52.93
CA ASN A 691 -25.62 -59.35 53.72
C ASN A 691 -27.00 -59.17 53.04
N GLY A 692 -27.04 -59.24 51.72
CA GLY A 692 -28.28 -59.20 50.95
C GLY A 692 -28.84 -57.79 50.68
N LEU A 693 -27.96 -56.79 50.64
CA LEU A 693 -28.31 -55.37 50.72
C LEU A 693 -27.36 -54.49 49.88
N LEU A 694 -27.74 -53.22 49.69
CA LEU A 694 -26.98 -52.21 48.95
C LEU A 694 -26.13 -51.32 49.88
N ARG A 695 -24.88 -51.03 49.50
CA ARG A 695 -23.96 -50.12 50.20
C ARG A 695 -23.82 -48.78 49.48
N ASP A 696 -23.22 -47.81 50.16
CA ASP A 696 -22.71 -46.56 49.60
C ASP A 696 -23.79 -45.70 48.91
N VAL A 697 -24.97 -45.66 49.53
CA VAL A 697 -26.09 -44.77 49.12
C VAL A 697 -25.84 -43.36 49.69
N TYR A 698 -26.16 -42.33 48.91
CA TYR A 698 -26.08 -40.94 49.35
C TYR A 698 -27.40 -40.43 49.90
N VAL A 699 -27.32 -39.74 51.03
CA VAL A 699 -28.44 -38.99 51.62
C VAL A 699 -28.08 -37.52 51.58
N PHE A 700 -29.07 -36.66 51.37
CA PHE A 700 -28.86 -35.25 51.14
C PHE A 700 -29.62 -34.39 52.14
N ALA A 701 -29.03 -33.25 52.49
CA ALA A 701 -29.70 -32.06 52.95
C ALA A 701 -29.62 -31.05 51.80
N PRO A 702 -30.66 -30.97 50.95
CA PRO A 702 -30.69 -29.99 49.87
C PRO A 702 -30.79 -28.57 50.41
N SER A 703 -30.20 -27.61 49.69
CA SER A 703 -30.30 -26.19 49.99
C SER A 703 -31.74 -25.69 49.86
N ALA A 704 -32.05 -24.56 50.51
CA ALA A 704 -33.37 -23.94 50.42
C ALA A 704 -33.79 -23.68 48.96
N GLY A 705 -34.97 -24.19 48.59
CA GLY A 705 -35.53 -24.11 47.24
C GLY A 705 -35.39 -25.37 46.41
N ALA A 706 -34.55 -26.33 46.77
CA ALA A 706 -34.56 -27.65 46.13
C ALA A 706 -35.85 -28.41 46.44
N LYS A 707 -36.39 -29.15 45.47
CA LYS A 707 -37.60 -29.96 45.62
C LYS A 707 -37.23 -31.41 45.87
N VAL A 708 -37.50 -31.91 47.07
CA VAL A 708 -37.29 -33.32 47.41
C VAL A 708 -38.23 -34.19 46.56
N LEU A 709 -37.66 -35.14 45.84
CA LEU A 709 -38.37 -36.10 45.00
C LEU A 709 -38.60 -37.41 45.75
N PHE A 710 -37.56 -37.89 46.45
CA PHE A 710 -37.55 -39.17 47.12
C PHE A 710 -36.96 -39.07 48.52
N ASN A 711 -37.53 -39.84 49.45
CA ASN A 711 -36.99 -40.10 50.77
C ASN A 711 -36.43 -41.52 50.88
N TYR A 712 -35.39 -41.67 51.69
CA TYR A 712 -34.77 -42.94 52.02
C TYR A 712 -35.72 -43.79 52.86
N SER A 713 -36.11 -44.95 52.35
CA SER A 713 -36.87 -45.96 53.08
C SER A 713 -35.92 -47.05 53.58
N ALA A 714 -35.87 -47.20 54.90
CA ALA A 714 -35.01 -48.16 55.59
C ALA A 714 -35.79 -49.45 55.91
N ARG A 715 -35.14 -50.62 55.91
CA ARG A 715 -35.74 -51.88 56.39
C ARG A 715 -36.14 -51.77 57.86
N ASP A 716 -35.25 -51.23 58.69
CA ASP A 716 -35.57 -50.79 60.04
C ASP A 716 -35.95 -49.30 60.05
N ARG A 717 -37.22 -48.99 60.37
CA ARG A 717 -37.72 -47.62 60.40
C ARG A 717 -37.12 -46.75 61.51
N SER A 718 -36.42 -47.35 62.48
CA SER A 718 -35.66 -46.61 63.50
C SER A 718 -34.31 -46.10 63.00
N TYR A 719 -33.89 -46.49 61.79
CA TYR A 719 -32.63 -46.06 61.18
C TYR A 719 -32.58 -44.55 60.96
N LEU A 720 -31.42 -43.94 61.24
CA LEU A 720 -31.27 -42.48 61.34
C LEU A 720 -31.57 -41.73 60.03
N PHE A 721 -31.40 -42.39 58.88
CA PHE A 721 -31.68 -41.81 57.56
C PHE A 721 -33.09 -42.13 57.04
N HIS A 722 -33.90 -42.91 57.76
CA HIS A 722 -35.29 -43.13 57.35
C HIS A 722 -36.03 -41.78 57.23
N ASN A 723 -36.78 -41.60 56.13
CA ASN A 723 -37.46 -40.35 55.77
C ASN A 723 -36.54 -39.13 55.52
N LYS A 724 -35.24 -39.34 55.26
CA LYS A 724 -34.33 -38.28 54.80
C LYS A 724 -34.24 -38.24 53.28
N PRO A 725 -34.01 -37.07 52.65
CA PRO A 725 -33.94 -36.97 51.19
C PRO A 725 -32.83 -37.84 50.59
N ILE A 726 -33.20 -38.67 49.61
CA ILE A 726 -32.28 -39.48 48.80
C ILE A 726 -32.28 -39.04 47.32
N GLY A 727 -33.29 -38.28 46.90
CA GLY A 727 -33.33 -37.70 45.57
C GLY A 727 -34.09 -36.38 45.57
N PHE A 728 -33.62 -35.42 44.77
CA PHE A 728 -34.22 -34.09 44.69
C PHE A 728 -33.93 -33.43 43.33
N SER A 729 -34.69 -32.39 42.99
CA SER A 729 -34.42 -31.52 41.85
C SER A 729 -34.01 -30.12 42.30
N SER A 730 -33.07 -29.52 41.59
CA SER A 730 -32.70 -28.12 41.75
C SER A 730 -33.81 -27.20 41.21
N SER A 731 -34.04 -26.07 41.87
CA SER A 731 -34.94 -25.00 41.42
C SER A 731 -34.24 -23.90 40.63
N ARG A 732 -32.90 -23.84 40.69
CA ARG A 732 -32.09 -22.83 39.98
C ARG A 732 -31.66 -23.29 38.59
N HIS A 733 -31.42 -24.59 38.46
CA HIS A 733 -30.99 -25.22 37.22
C HIS A 733 -31.79 -26.51 37.04
N GLU A 734 -31.91 -26.98 35.80
CA GLU A 734 -32.60 -28.22 35.45
C GLU A 734 -31.71 -29.43 35.82
N VAL A 735 -31.57 -29.67 37.13
CA VAL A 735 -30.72 -30.72 37.69
C VAL A 735 -31.56 -31.65 38.57
N VAL A 736 -31.38 -32.96 38.38
CA VAL A 736 -31.88 -34.00 39.30
C VAL A 736 -30.70 -34.76 39.85
N VAL A 737 -30.68 -34.97 41.17
CA VAL A 737 -29.65 -35.77 41.84
C VAL A 737 -30.32 -36.92 42.57
N LEU A 738 -29.87 -38.14 42.28
CA LEU A 738 -30.30 -39.37 42.92
C LEU A 738 -29.11 -40.00 43.63
N GLY A 739 -29.27 -40.27 44.93
CA GLY A 739 -28.24 -40.86 45.77
C GLY A 739 -28.17 -42.37 45.69
N MET A 740 -28.85 -42.98 44.72
CA MET A 740 -28.98 -44.42 44.57
C MET A 740 -28.55 -44.85 43.17
N PRO A 741 -27.92 -46.04 43.02
CA PRO A 741 -27.62 -46.62 41.72
C PRO A 741 -28.89 -47.21 41.09
N LEU A 742 -29.34 -46.64 39.98
CA LEU A 742 -30.57 -47.08 39.31
C LEU A 742 -30.51 -48.54 38.87
N TYR A 743 -29.35 -49.07 38.50
CA TYR A 743 -29.20 -50.47 38.10
C TYR A 743 -29.77 -51.46 39.14
N PHE A 744 -29.67 -51.16 40.44
CA PHE A 744 -30.17 -52.02 41.53
C PHE A 744 -31.63 -51.79 41.89
N MET A 745 -32.32 -50.93 41.17
CA MET A 745 -33.74 -50.66 41.36
C MET A 745 -34.59 -51.49 40.41
N GLN A 746 -35.87 -51.65 40.75
CA GLN A 746 -36.87 -52.23 39.86
C GLN A 746 -36.96 -51.39 38.58
N GLU A 747 -36.75 -52.02 37.42
CA GLU A 747 -36.58 -51.31 36.15
C GLU A 747 -37.83 -50.52 35.74
N GLU A 748 -39.02 -51.09 35.88
CA GLU A 748 -40.28 -50.43 35.51
C GLU A 748 -40.55 -49.21 36.40
N GLU A 749 -40.26 -49.32 37.70
CA GLU A 749 -40.44 -48.23 38.66
C GLU A 749 -39.41 -47.11 38.42
N ALA A 750 -38.14 -47.48 38.20
CA ALA A 750 -37.07 -46.54 37.91
C ALA A 750 -37.25 -45.82 36.56
N ARG A 751 -37.89 -46.47 35.58
CA ARG A 751 -38.20 -45.88 34.26
C ARG A 751 -39.37 -44.90 34.33
N ALA A 752 -40.36 -45.20 35.17
CA ALA A 752 -41.54 -44.36 35.34
C ALA A 752 -41.25 -43.10 36.17
N ALA A 753 -40.34 -43.23 37.14
CA ALA A 753 -39.75 -42.14 37.90
C ALA A 753 -38.81 -41.28 37.04
#